data_AF-A0A9P6K210-F1
#
_entry.id   AF-A0A9P6K210-F1
#
_cell.length_a   1.000
_cell.length_b   1.000
_cell.length_c   1.000
_cell.angle_alpha   90.00
_cell.angle_beta   90.00
_cell.angle_gamma   90.00
#
_symmetry.space_group_name_H-M   'P 1'
#
loop_
_entity.id
_entity.type
_entity.pdbx_description
1 polymer ?
#
loop_
_entity_poly.entity_id
_entity_poly.type
_entity_poly.pdbx_seq_one_letter_code
_entity_poly.pdbx_strand_id
1 'polypeptide(L)'
;MPWLIHALSKSHGHTTHSRSWTTALDHPYSAPRIYNGFQNHCYPPFQNQLPQNPPQKALLSPGGLTSRHTSMLDVPEVLERVLTFLNLQDKLSTRLVCKQWYAASRRLLRVQTVWQENPVPANQYHVLRGLGGIDSLTYSLRQRDYDNTPNVQVAWSRLKDRVETGQTACLQSLTISGPVNIQMRIAPLLPYMASLTALRLQSVGPSSYTITILLDNCPQLRTLDIHSGSSLRRRRVQVLEAGELRGPYKLETLSIYMVCIAQNSIETTVASCPALKSLSLIDLIDPPLPIPGSNTTTPTPTELTTTTTSTAVARPDKERMITTIGESCPDLRHFHCSANQGHRAMVSPMSLFTNLRSLGLPAQTICPELVTIIQGYTSMLTSLTIEGVSDNNAGLSESLHRYLCSTAAQNLKQLDAPYVNLDDRLLNLKVTIPPTPVTPLTAINAPLPTTMFINPDKIWACRNLISLNISFDTQNNAARNLAESSRIIFGYLSQVCPRLQHLKVCRDAIDCSLDGGLCLLSELDDLRTLEIKTTTLTILNLWDFGWMDNEPTVLQRLADKLSLNDSRVQRSFRSRYEWLGCRDSRHVDQQRLELLGLIPTPSTLSSPSTTSLNTPAASRLAANPTQNQSQHQHHQRTLSNGSRSSSRSSYRHHSRSHSYNGRMEPVNNPVRWPRLERLTIRQTNDRRNQTQNIHGFIKKMRPDLAFEF
;
A
#
# COMPACT_ATOMS: atom_id res chain seq x y z
N MET A 1 -4.20 39.25 -2.93
CA MET A 1 -4.19 40.20 -4.06
C MET A 1 -2.91 41.02 -3.93
N PRO A 2 -2.06 41.23 -4.97
CA PRO A 2 -2.19 40.91 -6.42
C PRO A 2 -1.19 39.80 -6.87
N TRP A 3 -1.49 38.92 -7.86
CA TRP A 3 -1.42 39.05 -9.35
C TRP A 3 0.04 39.15 -9.88
N LEU A 4 0.49 38.63 -11.04
CA LEU A 4 0.03 37.76 -12.14
C LEU A 4 1.20 37.75 -13.18
N ILE A 5 1.36 36.71 -14.03
CA ILE A 5 1.95 36.62 -15.41
C ILE A 5 2.29 35.12 -15.64
N HIS A 6 1.48 34.27 -16.30
CA HIS A 6 1.27 34.03 -17.76
C HIS A 6 2.59 33.79 -18.57
N ALA A 7 2.77 32.87 -19.52
CA ALA A 7 2.16 31.62 -19.98
C ALA A 7 3.02 31.10 -21.18
N LEU A 8 2.72 29.87 -21.64
CA LEU A 8 2.95 29.28 -22.98
C LEU A 8 4.33 28.68 -23.34
N SER A 9 4.34 27.36 -23.57
CA SER A 9 4.78 26.81 -24.85
C SER A 9 4.10 25.45 -25.14
N LYS A 10 3.61 25.30 -26.37
CA LYS A 10 2.95 24.13 -26.96
C LYS A 10 3.95 23.35 -27.81
N SER A 11 3.96 22.03 -27.62
CA SER A 11 3.95 20.93 -28.63
C SER A 11 5.01 20.77 -29.74
N HIS A 12 5.16 19.50 -30.15
CA HIS A 12 5.94 18.89 -31.26
C HIS A 12 7.40 18.62 -30.87
N GLY A 13 8.02 17.46 -31.12
CA GLY A 13 7.67 16.26 -31.87
C GLY A 13 9.00 15.62 -32.32
N HIS A 14 9.16 14.32 -32.07
CA HIS A 14 10.02 13.33 -32.75
C HIS A 14 11.55 13.54 -33.00
N THR A 15 12.21 12.37 -32.98
CA THR A 15 13.44 11.94 -33.70
C THR A 15 14.84 12.28 -33.15
N THR A 16 15.44 11.24 -32.55
CA THR A 16 16.75 10.65 -32.89
C THR A 16 17.77 11.52 -33.64
N HIS A 17 18.92 11.78 -32.99
CA HIS A 17 20.24 11.36 -33.50
C HIS A 17 21.32 11.60 -32.45
N SER A 18 21.96 10.51 -32.03
CA SER A 18 23.24 10.51 -31.34
C SER A 18 24.31 11.04 -32.29
N ARG A 19 25.04 12.09 -31.90
CA ARG A 19 26.33 12.46 -32.48
C ARG A 19 27.37 12.48 -31.37
N SER A 20 28.23 11.48 -31.42
CA SER A 20 29.52 11.43 -30.76
C SER A 20 30.39 12.62 -31.17
N TRP A 21 30.91 13.35 -30.20
CA TRP A 21 32.06 14.23 -30.37
C TRP A 21 33.15 13.74 -29.41
N THR A 22 34.10 13.03 -29.99
CA THR A 22 35.44 12.82 -29.45
C THR A 22 36.29 14.01 -29.86
N THR A 23 36.84 14.74 -28.89
CA THR A 23 38.06 15.51 -29.10
C THR A 23 38.87 15.51 -27.81
N ALA A 24 40.08 14.97 -27.95
CA ALA A 24 41.18 15.00 -27.02
C ALA A 24 41.63 16.44 -26.75
N LEU A 25 42.19 16.67 -25.55
CA LEU A 25 43.28 17.62 -25.35
C LEU A 25 44.02 17.26 -24.04
N ASP A 26 45.23 16.78 -24.23
CA ASP A 26 46.29 16.69 -23.22
C ASP A 26 46.74 18.09 -22.78
N HIS A 27 46.88 18.32 -21.47
CA HIS A 27 48.15 18.66 -20.81
C HIS A 27 47.95 19.10 -19.33
N PRO A 28 49.01 18.98 -18.49
CA PRO A 28 48.91 18.92 -17.04
C PRO A 28 49.03 20.31 -16.40
N TYR A 29 48.30 20.52 -15.31
CA TYR A 29 48.58 21.62 -14.38
C TYR A 29 48.78 21.06 -12.96
N SER A 30 50.06 21.02 -12.60
CA SER A 30 50.63 21.67 -11.41
C SER A 30 49.79 21.69 -10.13
N ALA A 31 50.28 20.94 -9.15
CA ALA A 31 49.89 21.00 -7.74
C ALA A 31 50.05 22.41 -7.13
N PRO A 32 49.16 22.80 -6.20
CA PRO A 32 49.51 23.73 -5.15
C PRO A 32 49.97 22.97 -3.90
N ARG A 33 51.22 23.20 -3.53
CA ARG A 33 51.71 23.08 -2.14
C ARG A 33 50.98 24.12 -1.26
N ILE A 34 51.25 24.00 0.04
CA ILE A 34 50.95 24.94 1.15
C ILE A 34 49.55 24.69 1.77
N TYR A 35 49.32 24.39 3.06
CA TYR A 35 50.00 24.69 4.34
C TYR A 35 49.95 23.47 5.28
N ASN A 36 51.11 23.03 5.77
CA ASN A 36 51.24 22.27 7.02
C ASN A 36 51.29 23.27 8.17
N GLY A 37 50.35 23.18 9.11
CA GLY A 37 50.35 24.08 10.27
C GLY A 37 49.16 23.93 11.20
N PHE A 38 48.97 22.75 11.79
CA PHE A 38 48.30 22.67 13.10
C PHE A 38 49.05 21.68 13.98
N GLN A 39 49.86 22.26 14.87
CA GLN A 39 50.54 21.56 15.94
C GLN A 39 49.52 21.01 16.94
N ASN A 40 49.87 19.84 17.44
CA ASN A 40 49.25 19.15 18.57
C ASN A 40 49.12 20.07 19.79
N HIS A 41 47.91 20.40 20.19
CA HIS A 41 47.64 20.75 21.58
C HIS A 41 47.17 19.48 22.32
N CYS A 42 48.15 18.83 22.93
CA CYS A 42 47.93 17.87 24.00
C CYS A 42 47.18 18.55 25.14
N TYR A 43 45.97 18.10 25.44
CA TYR A 43 45.35 18.36 26.73
C TYR A 43 46.17 17.64 27.82
N PRO A 44 46.48 18.29 28.96
CA PRO A 44 47.14 17.62 30.06
C PRO A 44 46.20 16.57 30.69
N PRO A 45 46.73 15.49 31.26
CA PRO A 45 45.92 14.52 31.97
C PRO A 45 45.34 15.18 33.24
N PHE A 46 44.01 15.12 33.40
CA PHE A 46 43.36 15.37 34.67
C PHE A 46 43.84 14.31 35.68
N GLN A 47 44.82 14.67 36.51
CA GLN A 47 45.12 13.97 37.75
C GLN A 47 43.94 14.19 38.70
N ASN A 48 43.13 13.14 38.90
CA ASN A 48 42.23 13.05 40.05
C ASN A 48 43.09 12.98 41.32
N GLN A 49 43.29 14.11 41.98
CA GLN A 49 43.71 14.11 43.38
C GLN A 49 42.53 13.56 44.21
N LEU A 50 42.75 12.38 44.80
CA LEU A 50 41.92 11.86 45.88
C LEU A 50 41.91 12.87 47.03
N PRO A 51 40.73 13.25 47.57
CA PRO A 51 40.70 13.90 48.86
C PRO A 51 41.07 12.86 49.94
N GLN A 52 42.31 12.95 50.44
CA GLN A 52 42.69 12.37 51.72
C GLN A 52 42.01 13.18 52.82
N ASN A 53 40.90 12.66 53.35
CA ASN A 53 40.54 12.71 54.76
C ASN A 53 39.22 11.94 54.97
N PRO A 54 39.20 10.84 55.74
CA PRO A 54 37.96 10.20 56.13
C PRO A 54 37.25 11.08 57.18
N PRO A 55 35.96 11.41 57.03
CA PRO A 55 35.19 11.88 58.16
C PRO A 55 35.06 10.70 59.15
N GLN A 56 35.69 10.83 60.31
CA GLN A 56 35.49 9.94 61.45
C GLN A 56 33.99 9.93 61.79
N LYS A 57 33.30 8.88 61.33
CA LYS A 57 31.93 8.58 61.73
C LYS A 57 31.98 7.92 63.10
N ALA A 58 31.25 8.55 64.01
CA ALA A 58 30.95 8.11 65.35
C ALA A 58 30.67 6.61 65.43
N LEU A 59 31.35 6.00 66.40
CA LEU A 59 31.08 4.67 66.91
C LEU A 59 29.67 4.60 67.51
N LEU A 60 28.95 3.56 67.09
CA LEU A 60 28.05 2.72 67.87
C LEU A 60 26.74 3.36 68.41
N SER A 61 25.65 2.97 67.76
CA SER A 61 24.38 2.67 68.46
C SER A 61 23.90 1.30 67.98
N PRO A 62 23.90 0.26 68.84
CA PRO A 62 23.35 -1.04 68.53
C PRO A 62 21.84 -0.99 68.78
N GLY A 63 21.04 -0.77 67.74
CA GLY A 63 19.59 -0.66 67.90
C GLY A 63 18.82 -0.92 66.62
N GLY A 64 18.26 -2.12 66.52
CA GLY A 64 17.13 -2.42 65.63
C GLY A 64 17.49 -3.04 64.28
N LEU A 65 17.68 -4.36 64.26
CA LEU A 65 17.43 -5.18 63.08
C LEU A 65 15.92 -5.16 62.78
N THR A 66 15.40 -4.03 62.29
CA THR A 66 14.06 -4.01 61.71
C THR A 66 14.15 -4.83 60.42
N SER A 67 13.55 -6.02 60.45
CA SER A 67 13.27 -6.87 59.30
C SER A 67 12.80 -6.01 58.14
N ARG A 68 13.70 -5.70 57.19
CA ARG A 68 13.30 -5.07 55.93
C ARG A 68 12.62 -6.17 55.14
N HIS A 69 11.30 -6.15 55.15
CA HIS A 69 10.50 -6.97 54.25
C HIS A 69 10.94 -6.66 52.82
N THR A 70 11.73 -7.55 52.21
CA THR A 70 12.02 -7.53 50.79
C THR A 70 10.69 -7.67 50.06
N SER A 71 10.31 -6.63 49.32
CA SER A 71 9.14 -6.69 48.46
C SER A 71 9.37 -7.77 47.41
N MET A 72 8.33 -8.47 47.01
CA MET A 72 8.42 -9.45 45.92
C MET A 72 8.90 -8.80 44.60
N LEU A 73 8.68 -7.49 44.45
CA LEU A 73 9.16 -6.70 43.32
C LEU A 73 10.67 -6.37 43.40
N ASP A 74 11.31 -6.60 44.55
CA ASP A 74 12.76 -6.44 44.69
C ASP A 74 13.52 -7.59 44.01
N VAL A 75 12.84 -8.70 43.70
CA VAL A 75 13.40 -9.85 42.96
C VAL A 75 13.40 -9.53 41.45
N PRO A 76 14.56 -9.32 40.81
CA PRO A 76 14.65 -8.91 39.41
C PRO A 76 13.93 -9.85 38.45
N GLU A 77 13.98 -11.16 38.70
CA GLU A 77 13.38 -12.20 37.86
C GLU A 77 11.85 -12.12 37.88
N VAL A 78 11.26 -11.80 39.04
CA VAL A 78 9.81 -11.60 39.17
C VAL A 78 9.41 -10.33 38.41
N LEU A 79 10.18 -9.25 38.56
CA LEU A 79 9.93 -8.01 37.85
C LEU A 79 10.07 -8.18 36.34
N GLU A 80 11.10 -8.89 35.87
CA GLU A 80 11.29 -9.23 34.46
C GLU A 80 10.09 -10.05 33.95
N ARG A 81 9.64 -11.06 34.70
CA ARG A 81 8.47 -11.87 34.33
C ARG A 81 7.21 -11.02 34.23
N VAL A 82 6.96 -10.11 35.17
CA VAL A 82 5.84 -9.16 35.12
C VAL A 82 5.93 -8.29 33.86
N LEU A 83 7.12 -7.75 33.60
CA LEU A 83 7.36 -6.92 32.42
C LEU A 83 7.15 -7.70 31.11
N THR A 84 7.34 -9.03 31.06
CA THR A 84 7.06 -9.79 29.82
C THR A 84 5.59 -9.72 29.37
N PHE A 85 4.65 -9.55 30.30
CA PHE A 85 3.21 -9.45 30.01
C PHE A 85 2.77 -8.09 29.50
N LEU A 86 3.63 -7.06 29.61
CA LEU A 86 3.33 -5.72 29.13
C LEU A 86 3.53 -5.59 27.62
N ASN A 87 2.71 -4.76 26.96
CA ASN A 87 2.93 -4.37 25.57
C ASN A 87 4.16 -3.44 25.46
N LEU A 88 4.60 -3.14 24.24
CA LEU A 88 5.81 -2.32 24.02
C LEU A 88 5.69 -0.90 24.61
N GLN A 89 4.53 -0.27 24.48
CA GLN A 89 4.26 1.08 24.98
C GLN A 89 4.39 1.13 26.52
N ASP A 90 3.81 0.15 27.20
CA ASP A 90 3.84 0.04 28.66
C ASP A 90 5.26 -0.31 29.14
N LYS A 91 5.96 -1.21 28.44
CA LYS A 91 7.38 -1.51 28.72
C LYS A 91 8.26 -0.27 28.61
N LEU A 92 8.01 0.63 27.66
CA LEU A 92 8.74 1.89 27.56
C LEU A 92 8.43 2.83 28.73
N SER A 93 7.15 2.92 29.11
CA SER A 93 6.69 3.78 30.22
C SER A 93 7.24 3.32 31.57
N THR A 94 7.28 2.00 31.80
CA THR A 94 7.77 1.40 33.05
C THR A 94 9.26 1.67 33.32
N ARG A 95 10.05 1.99 32.29
CA ARG A 95 11.46 2.41 32.44
C ARG A 95 11.62 3.66 33.29
N LEU A 96 10.58 4.49 33.36
CA LEU A 96 10.60 5.79 34.03
C LEU A 96 10.17 5.70 35.50
N VAL A 97 9.74 4.51 35.97
CA VAL A 97 9.24 4.32 37.34
C VAL A 97 10.38 4.45 38.35
N CYS A 98 11.40 3.61 38.24
CA CYS A 98 12.59 3.68 39.09
C CYS A 98 13.79 2.98 38.42
N LYS A 99 14.98 3.07 39.05
CA LYS A 99 16.23 2.49 38.51
C LYS A 99 16.16 0.96 38.34
N GLN A 100 15.48 0.25 39.24
CA GLN A 100 15.36 -1.20 39.17
C GLN A 100 14.48 -1.63 37.99
N TRP A 101 13.33 -0.96 37.81
CA TRP A 101 12.44 -1.18 36.67
C TRP A 101 13.13 -0.81 35.36
N TYR A 102 13.92 0.27 35.33
CA TYR A 102 14.77 0.59 34.20
C TYR A 102 15.76 -0.54 33.86
N ALA A 103 16.42 -1.13 34.86
CA ALA A 103 17.38 -2.21 34.66
C ALA A 103 16.73 -3.51 34.15
N ALA A 104 15.59 -3.91 34.75
CA ALA A 104 14.83 -5.09 34.34
C ALA A 104 14.22 -4.94 32.94
N SER A 105 13.57 -3.80 32.68
CA SER A 105 12.98 -3.50 31.37
C SER A 105 14.02 -3.40 30.26
N ARG A 106 15.23 -2.89 30.54
CA ARG A 106 16.30 -2.79 29.55
C ARG A 106 16.71 -4.16 28.98
N ARG A 107 16.61 -5.24 29.76
CA ARG A 107 16.92 -6.61 29.29
C ARG A 107 15.83 -7.22 28.41
N LEU A 108 14.60 -6.74 28.56
CA LEU A 108 13.43 -7.27 27.86
C LEU A 108 13.04 -6.43 26.63
N LEU A 109 13.49 -5.19 26.60
CA LEU A 109 13.31 -4.30 25.47
C LEU A 109 14.40 -4.58 24.46
N ARG A 110 13.99 -5.06 23.27
CA ARG A 110 14.86 -5.03 22.10
C ARG A 110 15.25 -3.59 21.84
N VAL A 111 16.47 -3.23 22.22
CA VAL A 111 17.00 -1.91 21.95
C VAL A 111 17.32 -1.87 20.47
N GLN A 112 16.45 -1.21 19.71
CA GLN A 112 16.71 -0.89 18.32
C GLN A 112 17.36 0.49 18.28
N THR A 113 18.51 0.59 17.61
CA THR A 113 19.15 1.87 17.34
C THR A 113 19.35 2.09 15.86
N VAL A 114 19.03 3.30 15.41
CA VAL A 114 19.30 3.73 14.05
C VAL A 114 20.58 4.57 14.06
N TRP A 115 21.63 4.05 13.43
CA TRP A 115 22.82 4.80 13.10
C TRP A 115 22.65 5.38 11.70
N GLN A 116 22.31 6.67 11.64
CA GLN A 116 22.41 7.44 10.40
C GLN A 116 23.75 8.14 10.34
N GLU A 117 24.53 7.88 9.29
CA GLU A 117 25.71 8.68 8.99
C GLU A 117 25.25 10.06 8.48
N ASN A 118 25.03 10.98 9.42
CA ASN A 118 24.92 12.40 9.14
C ASN A 118 26.29 13.06 9.36
N PRO A 119 26.63 14.11 8.59
CA PRO A 119 27.90 14.83 8.71
C PRO A 119 28.10 15.54 10.05
N VAL A 120 27.09 15.56 10.93
CA VAL A 120 27.16 16.20 12.25
C VAL A 120 27.68 15.21 13.31
N PRO A 121 28.89 15.44 13.88
CA PRO A 121 29.61 14.43 14.67
C PRO A 121 29.08 14.23 16.11
N ALA A 122 28.25 15.12 16.65
CA ALA A 122 27.96 15.14 18.09
C ALA A 122 27.13 13.94 18.59
N ASN A 123 26.18 13.43 17.79
CA ASN A 123 25.21 12.44 18.28
C ASN A 123 25.63 10.96 18.09
N GLN A 124 26.69 10.68 17.33
CA GLN A 124 27.08 9.30 16.99
C GLN A 124 27.72 8.55 18.18
N TYR A 125 28.34 9.28 19.11
CA TYR A 125 29.02 8.70 20.28
C TYR A 125 28.07 7.97 21.25
N HIS A 126 26.81 8.41 21.32
CA HIS A 126 25.83 7.81 22.22
C HIS A 126 25.42 6.40 21.77
N VAL A 127 25.29 6.17 20.46
CA VAL A 127 24.96 4.85 19.90
C VAL A 127 26.12 3.88 20.16
N LEU A 128 27.35 4.31 19.87
CA LEU A 128 28.56 3.49 20.05
C LEU A 128 28.79 3.06 21.50
N ARG A 129 28.51 3.92 22.49
CA ARG A 129 28.60 3.55 23.92
C ARG A 129 27.54 2.53 24.35
N GLY A 130 26.45 2.41 23.60
CA GLY A 130 25.32 1.53 23.92
C GLY A 130 25.36 0.15 23.27
N LEU A 131 26.30 -0.12 22.35
CA LEU A 131 26.33 -1.35 21.53
C LEU A 131 26.28 -2.65 22.34
N GLY A 132 26.90 -2.68 23.52
CA GLY A 132 26.88 -3.79 24.46
C GLY A 132 25.49 -4.31 24.87
N GLY A 133 24.42 -3.54 24.63
CA GLY A 133 23.05 -3.96 24.94
C GLY A 133 22.06 -3.71 23.80
N ILE A 134 22.54 -3.69 22.56
CA ILE A 134 21.71 -3.48 21.37
C ILE A 134 21.44 -4.83 20.69
N ASP A 135 20.16 -5.17 20.55
CA ASP A 135 19.73 -6.39 19.87
C ASP A 135 19.53 -6.16 18.37
N SER A 136 19.20 -4.92 17.98
CA SER A 136 18.95 -4.55 16.57
C SER A 136 19.62 -3.23 16.21
N LEU A 137 20.48 -3.27 15.20
CA LEU A 137 21.17 -2.10 14.66
C LEU A 137 20.70 -1.83 13.24
N THR A 138 20.22 -0.62 12.98
CA THR A 138 19.93 -0.14 11.62
C THR A 138 20.98 0.90 11.24
N TYR A 139 21.91 0.54 10.37
CA TYR A 139 22.89 1.43 9.78
C TYR A 139 22.34 1.99 8.46
N SER A 140 22.29 3.31 8.31
CA SER A 140 21.78 3.98 7.11
C SER A 140 22.74 5.05 6.60
N LEU A 141 23.17 4.88 5.35
CA LEU A 141 23.99 5.81 4.58
C LEU A 141 23.11 6.50 3.53
N ARG A 142 22.82 7.79 3.74
CA ARG A 142 21.85 8.54 2.91
C ARG A 142 22.42 9.18 1.65
N GLN A 143 23.73 9.19 1.43
CA GLN A 143 24.35 10.05 0.41
C GLN A 143 25.26 9.26 -0.55
N ARG A 144 25.13 9.51 -1.87
CA ARG A 144 25.84 8.76 -2.93
C ARG A 144 27.27 9.22 -3.21
N ASP A 145 27.67 10.40 -2.72
CA ASP A 145 28.87 11.07 -3.23
C ASP A 145 30.07 11.04 -2.27
N TYR A 146 30.05 10.20 -1.22
CA TYR A 146 30.97 10.37 -0.08
C TYR A 146 31.65 9.11 0.46
N ASP A 147 31.81 8.04 -0.33
CA ASP A 147 32.58 6.86 0.09
C ASP A 147 34.00 7.18 0.61
N ASN A 148 34.54 8.33 0.18
CA ASN A 148 35.87 8.82 0.57
C ASN A 148 35.85 9.95 1.60
N THR A 149 34.72 10.28 2.23
CA THR A 149 34.77 11.29 3.31
C THR A 149 35.47 10.73 4.54
N PRO A 150 36.45 11.46 5.11
CA PRO A 150 37.21 10.99 6.27
C PRO A 150 36.30 10.72 7.48
N ASN A 151 35.19 11.46 7.62
CA ASN A 151 34.23 11.27 8.72
C ASN A 151 33.56 9.88 8.68
N VAL A 152 33.22 9.39 7.49
CA VAL A 152 32.61 8.07 7.29
C VAL A 152 33.60 6.97 7.64
N GLN A 153 34.87 7.12 7.24
CA GLN A 153 35.92 6.19 7.62
C GLN A 153 36.15 6.16 9.14
N VAL A 154 36.19 7.32 9.81
CA VAL A 154 36.34 7.39 11.27
C VAL A 154 35.17 6.76 12.01
N ALA A 155 33.93 7.03 11.56
CA ALA A 155 32.72 6.41 12.10
C ALA A 155 32.77 4.88 11.96
N TRP A 156 33.16 4.41 10.77
CA TRP A 156 33.27 2.98 10.48
C TRP A 156 34.35 2.28 11.30
N SER A 157 35.56 2.85 11.37
CA SER A 157 36.66 2.31 12.19
C SER A 157 36.24 2.16 13.64
N ARG A 158 35.47 3.11 14.18
CA ARG A 158 34.97 3.01 15.56
C ARG A 158 33.93 1.92 15.74
N LEU A 159 33.03 1.73 14.77
CA LEU A 159 32.09 0.59 14.81
C LEU A 159 32.88 -0.71 14.78
N LYS A 160 33.85 -0.81 13.88
CA LYS A 160 34.76 -1.95 13.77
C LYS A 160 35.44 -2.25 15.10
N ASP A 161 36.08 -1.26 15.73
CA ASP A 161 36.73 -1.43 17.03
C ASP A 161 35.75 -1.95 18.11
N ARG A 162 34.50 -1.45 18.13
CA ARG A 162 33.49 -1.91 19.10
C ARG A 162 33.01 -3.33 18.83
N VAL A 163 32.86 -3.69 17.56
CA VAL A 163 32.49 -5.05 17.13
C VAL A 163 33.61 -6.03 17.46
N GLU A 164 34.85 -5.69 17.13
CA GLU A 164 36.05 -6.51 17.39
C GLU A 164 36.32 -6.69 18.89
N THR A 165 36.01 -5.68 19.71
CA THR A 165 36.08 -5.78 21.18
C THR A 165 34.93 -6.60 21.80
N GLY A 166 34.07 -7.22 20.98
CA GLY A 166 32.99 -8.10 21.43
C GLY A 166 31.77 -7.38 21.99
N GLN A 167 31.68 -6.05 21.84
CA GLN A 167 30.53 -5.29 22.35
C GLN A 167 29.24 -5.54 21.56
N THR A 168 29.29 -6.29 20.47
CA THR A 168 28.11 -6.67 19.67
C THR A 168 27.71 -8.14 19.87
N ALA A 169 28.17 -8.80 20.93
CA ALA A 169 27.83 -10.20 21.20
C ALA A 169 26.32 -10.47 21.39
N CYS A 170 25.52 -9.43 21.68
CA CYS A 170 24.07 -9.51 21.78
C CYS A 170 23.34 -9.12 20.50
N LEU A 171 24.04 -8.65 19.46
CA LEU A 171 23.42 -8.15 18.25
C LEU A 171 22.77 -9.31 17.47
N GLN A 172 21.44 -9.32 17.41
CA GLN A 172 20.66 -10.36 16.74
C GLN A 172 20.18 -9.93 15.35
N SER A 173 20.01 -8.64 15.12
CA SER A 173 19.49 -8.10 13.87
C SER A 173 20.32 -6.91 13.37
N LEU A 174 20.75 -6.98 12.11
CA LEU A 174 21.49 -5.92 11.45
C LEU A 174 20.75 -5.53 10.16
N THR A 175 20.38 -4.26 10.05
CA THR A 175 19.85 -3.69 8.81
C THR A 175 20.83 -2.65 8.30
N ILE A 176 21.32 -2.84 7.08
CA ILE A 176 22.23 -1.92 6.40
C ILE A 176 21.45 -1.32 5.24
N SER A 177 21.36 0.00 5.17
CA SER A 177 20.62 0.72 4.15
C SER A 177 21.51 1.77 3.48
N GLY A 178 21.55 1.79 2.16
CA GLY A 178 22.36 2.74 1.38
C GLY A 178 23.50 2.06 0.61
N PRO A 179 24.28 2.84 -0.16
CA PRO A 179 25.29 2.34 -1.10
C PRO A 179 26.56 1.83 -0.39
N VAL A 180 26.42 0.93 0.58
CA VAL A 180 27.53 0.41 1.39
C VAL A 180 28.26 -0.68 0.61
N ASN A 181 29.58 -0.58 0.52
CA ASN A 181 30.41 -1.68 0.01
C ASN A 181 30.47 -2.80 1.06
N ILE A 182 29.66 -3.85 0.89
CA ILE A 182 29.57 -4.95 1.86
C ILE A 182 30.90 -5.65 2.01
N GLN A 183 31.58 -5.93 0.91
CA GLN A 183 32.83 -6.68 0.93
C GLN A 183 33.92 -5.98 1.71
N MET A 184 34.06 -4.66 1.52
CA MET A 184 35.11 -3.88 2.18
C MET A 184 34.76 -3.48 3.61
N ARG A 185 33.47 -3.27 3.89
CA ARG A 185 33.05 -2.72 5.19
C ARG A 185 32.45 -3.79 6.08
N ILE A 186 31.40 -4.46 5.61
CA ILE A 186 30.58 -5.35 6.43
C ILE A 186 31.22 -6.72 6.62
N ALA A 187 31.72 -7.34 5.54
CA ALA A 187 32.24 -8.70 5.57
C ALA A 187 33.35 -8.90 6.64
N PRO A 188 34.30 -7.97 6.84
CA PRO A 188 35.29 -8.08 7.91
C PRO A 188 34.71 -8.06 9.33
N LEU A 189 33.50 -7.54 9.51
CA LEU A 189 32.84 -7.44 10.83
C LEU A 189 31.99 -8.67 11.16
N LEU A 190 31.52 -9.40 10.14
CA LEU A 190 30.62 -10.54 10.34
C LEU A 190 31.18 -11.64 11.24
N PRO A 191 32.48 -12.01 11.21
CA PRO A 191 33.04 -13.01 12.12
C PRO A 191 32.80 -12.70 13.61
N TYR A 192 32.70 -11.43 13.97
CA TYR A 192 32.50 -10.96 15.35
C TYR A 192 31.02 -10.83 15.73
N MET A 193 30.11 -11.09 14.78
CA MET A 193 28.65 -11.01 14.96
C MET A 193 28.01 -12.40 14.97
N ALA A 194 28.61 -13.36 15.69
CA ALA A 194 28.16 -14.75 15.71
C ALA A 194 26.71 -14.95 16.21
N SER A 195 26.16 -13.99 16.96
CA SER A 195 24.77 -13.96 17.43
C SER A 195 23.75 -13.51 16.39
N LEU A 196 24.19 -13.09 15.20
CA LEU A 196 23.32 -12.50 14.20
C LEU A 196 22.34 -13.55 13.64
N THR A 197 21.05 -13.28 13.80
CA THR A 197 19.95 -14.13 13.32
C THR A 197 19.20 -13.50 12.15
N ALA A 198 19.28 -12.18 11.98
CA ALA A 198 18.64 -11.47 10.88
C ALA A 198 19.58 -10.42 10.26
N LEU A 199 19.79 -10.51 8.96
CA LEU A 199 20.59 -9.56 8.18
C LEU A 199 19.72 -9.02 7.04
N ARG A 200 19.58 -7.70 7.00
CA ARG A 200 18.86 -7.00 5.93
C ARG A 200 19.79 -6.01 5.24
N LEU A 201 19.88 -6.12 3.92
CA LEU A 201 20.76 -5.37 3.06
C LEU A 201 19.88 -4.59 2.09
N GLN A 202 19.75 -3.29 2.26
CA GLN A 202 18.84 -2.44 1.50
C GLN A 202 19.62 -1.40 0.70
N SER A 203 19.31 -1.25 -0.59
CA SER A 203 19.96 -0.27 -1.46
C SER A 203 21.49 -0.42 -1.55
N VAL A 204 21.97 -1.64 -1.37
CA VAL A 204 23.41 -1.93 -1.35
C VAL A 204 24.01 -1.69 -2.73
N GLY A 205 25.19 -1.08 -2.75
CA GLY A 205 25.92 -0.81 -3.98
C GLY A 205 26.34 -2.10 -4.69
N PRO A 206 26.75 -2.00 -5.97
CA PRO A 206 27.23 -3.13 -6.76
C PRO A 206 28.64 -3.53 -6.33
N SER A 207 28.85 -3.86 -5.06
CA SER A 207 30.09 -4.49 -4.58
C SER A 207 29.94 -6.00 -4.64
N SER A 208 31.01 -6.71 -5.02
CA SER A 208 31.07 -8.15 -5.08
C SER A 208 31.12 -8.72 -3.66
N TYR A 209 29.96 -8.94 -3.06
CA TYR A 209 29.83 -9.88 -1.95
C TYR A 209 29.22 -11.17 -2.50
N THR A 210 29.40 -12.28 -1.80
CA THR A 210 28.72 -13.54 -2.11
C THR A 210 27.79 -13.86 -0.95
N ILE A 211 26.66 -14.53 -1.23
CA ILE A 211 25.79 -15.03 -0.15
C ILE A 211 26.57 -15.97 0.77
N THR A 212 27.58 -16.66 0.22
CA THR A 212 28.45 -17.57 0.97
C THR A 212 29.23 -16.89 2.07
N ILE A 213 29.85 -15.73 1.80
CA ILE A 213 30.55 -14.94 2.81
C ILE A 213 29.60 -14.57 3.95
N LEU A 214 28.35 -14.23 3.66
CA LEU A 214 27.38 -13.89 4.70
C LEU A 214 27.02 -15.09 5.57
N LEU A 215 26.79 -16.25 4.95
CA LEU A 215 26.38 -17.47 5.65
C LEU A 215 27.53 -18.11 6.43
N ASP A 216 28.73 -18.19 5.85
CA ASP A 216 29.93 -18.75 6.50
C ASP A 216 30.30 -17.98 7.77
N ASN A 217 30.15 -16.65 7.76
CA ASN A 217 30.47 -15.81 8.91
C ASN A 217 29.32 -15.69 9.92
N CYS A 218 28.09 -16.02 9.53
CA CYS A 218 26.91 -15.94 10.39
C CYS A 218 26.11 -17.26 10.36
N PRO A 219 26.62 -18.37 10.94
CA PRO A 219 25.99 -19.68 10.85
C PRO A 219 24.63 -19.79 11.58
N GLN A 220 24.31 -18.84 12.48
CA GLN A 220 23.01 -18.75 13.15
C GLN A 220 21.98 -17.89 12.40
N LEU A 221 22.32 -17.41 11.20
CA LEU A 221 21.44 -16.56 10.41
C LEU A 221 20.17 -17.32 10.01
N ARG A 222 19.02 -16.77 10.39
CA ARG A 222 17.68 -17.30 10.07
C ARG A 222 16.97 -16.48 9.01
N THR A 223 17.26 -15.18 8.94
CA THR A 223 16.65 -14.28 7.95
C THR A 223 17.73 -13.53 7.21
N LEU A 224 17.76 -13.69 5.89
CA LEU A 224 18.61 -12.93 4.99
C LEU A 224 17.73 -12.23 3.97
N ASP A 225 17.81 -10.91 3.94
CA ASP A 225 17.03 -10.06 3.06
C ASP A 225 17.95 -9.14 2.27
N ILE A 226 17.91 -9.20 0.94
CA ILE A 226 18.82 -8.50 0.04
C ILE A 226 18.01 -7.73 -0.99
N HIS A 227 18.06 -6.40 -0.93
CA HIS A 227 17.39 -5.49 -1.84
C HIS A 227 18.41 -4.61 -2.54
N SER A 228 18.48 -4.72 -3.85
CA SER A 228 19.18 -3.75 -4.67
C SER A 228 18.36 -2.47 -4.78
N GLY A 229 19.02 -1.31 -4.68
CA GLY A 229 18.34 -0.01 -4.77
C GLY A 229 17.87 0.25 -6.19
N SER A 230 16.62 0.74 -6.34
CA SER A 230 15.98 1.00 -7.64
C SER A 230 16.75 1.94 -8.59
N SER A 231 17.70 2.71 -8.06
CA SER A 231 18.53 3.63 -8.84
C SER A 231 19.59 2.97 -9.73
N LEU A 232 19.86 1.68 -9.57
CA LEU A 232 20.94 0.99 -10.28
C LEU A 232 20.56 0.48 -11.69
N ARG A 233 19.33 0.72 -12.17
CA ARG A 233 18.81 0.20 -13.47
C ARG A 233 19.64 0.55 -14.73
N ARG A 234 20.77 1.28 -14.64
CA ARG A 234 21.59 1.66 -15.81
C ARG A 234 23.11 1.47 -15.68
N ARG A 235 23.65 0.97 -14.57
CA ARG A 235 25.12 0.83 -14.43
C ARG A 235 25.52 -0.55 -13.97
N ARG A 236 26.50 -1.11 -14.70
CA ARG A 236 27.26 -2.37 -14.48
C ARG A 236 26.76 -3.19 -13.29
N VAL A 237 25.92 -4.15 -13.63
CA VAL A 237 25.34 -5.08 -12.69
C VAL A 237 26.41 -6.13 -12.36
N GLN A 238 26.85 -6.19 -11.10
CA GLN A 238 27.77 -7.25 -10.66
C GLN A 238 26.98 -8.52 -10.36
N VAL A 239 27.56 -9.66 -10.71
CA VAL A 239 26.98 -10.98 -10.52
C VAL A 239 27.34 -11.47 -9.12
N LEU A 240 26.34 -11.80 -8.32
CA LEU A 240 26.54 -12.61 -7.12
C LEU A 240 26.95 -14.02 -7.56
N GLU A 241 28.21 -14.39 -7.30
CA GLU A 241 28.69 -15.75 -7.43
C GLU A 241 28.45 -16.51 -6.12
N ALA A 242 28.18 -17.81 -6.22
CA ALA A 242 28.22 -18.69 -5.07
C ALA A 242 29.62 -19.29 -5.01
N GLY A 243 30.32 -19.02 -3.91
CA GLY A 243 31.42 -19.88 -3.51
C GLY A 243 30.92 -21.27 -3.07
N GLU A 244 31.86 -22.12 -2.68
CA GLU A 244 31.54 -23.40 -2.05
C GLU A 244 31.02 -23.15 -0.63
N LEU A 245 29.78 -23.55 -0.36
CA LEU A 245 29.17 -23.46 0.97
C LEU A 245 29.60 -24.65 1.84
N ARG A 246 30.04 -24.40 3.08
CA ARG A 246 30.67 -25.43 3.94
C ARG A 246 29.72 -26.32 4.73
N GLY A 247 28.42 -26.05 4.75
CA GLY A 247 27.50 -26.88 5.54
C GLY A 247 26.04 -26.45 5.45
N PRO A 248 25.16 -27.20 6.13
CA PRO A 248 23.76 -26.85 6.23
C PRO A 248 23.58 -25.62 7.14
N TYR A 249 22.93 -24.58 6.63
CA TYR A 249 22.60 -23.37 7.38
C TYR A 249 21.19 -23.42 7.95
N LYS A 250 20.98 -22.69 9.05
CA LYS A 250 19.67 -22.55 9.72
C LYS A 250 18.79 -21.45 9.09
N LEU A 251 19.03 -21.12 7.83
CA LEU A 251 18.33 -20.05 7.16
C LEU A 251 16.86 -20.44 6.95
N GLU A 252 15.94 -19.70 7.58
CA GLU A 252 14.50 -19.94 7.51
C GLU A 252 13.83 -19.02 6.47
N THR A 253 14.41 -17.86 6.19
CA THR A 253 13.88 -16.87 5.25
C THR A 253 15.00 -16.29 4.41
N LEU A 254 14.88 -16.44 3.10
CA LEU A 254 15.75 -15.83 2.10
C LEU A 254 14.91 -14.95 1.19
N SER A 255 15.30 -13.70 1.04
CA SER A 255 14.61 -12.79 0.14
C SER A 255 15.60 -11.95 -0.65
N ILE A 256 15.46 -11.93 -1.97
CA ILE A 256 16.37 -11.33 -2.92
C ILE A 256 15.53 -10.52 -3.91
N TYR A 257 15.76 -9.20 -3.95
CA TYR A 257 14.94 -8.25 -4.71
C TYR A 257 15.81 -7.37 -5.60
N MET A 258 15.52 -7.35 -6.90
CA MET A 258 16.21 -6.54 -7.90
C MET A 258 17.73 -6.80 -7.98
N VAL A 259 18.18 -8.00 -7.60
CA VAL A 259 19.60 -8.37 -7.57
C VAL A 259 19.96 -9.22 -8.78
N CYS A 260 21.20 -9.11 -9.25
CA CYS A 260 21.77 -10.03 -10.22
C CYS A 260 22.54 -11.14 -9.53
N ILE A 261 22.08 -12.36 -9.77
CA ILE A 261 22.63 -13.55 -9.16
C ILE A 261 22.59 -14.66 -10.20
N ALA A 262 23.67 -15.44 -10.30
CA ALA A 262 23.68 -16.58 -11.19
C ALA A 262 22.73 -17.67 -10.66
N GLN A 263 22.06 -18.38 -11.57
CA GLN A 263 21.13 -19.46 -11.20
C GLN A 263 21.79 -20.51 -10.30
N ASN A 264 22.99 -20.97 -10.66
CA ASN A 264 23.75 -21.94 -9.86
C ASN A 264 23.95 -21.44 -8.43
N SER A 265 24.09 -20.12 -8.24
CA SER A 265 24.29 -19.55 -6.91
C SER A 265 23.04 -19.62 -6.04
N ILE A 266 21.86 -19.47 -6.63
CA ILE A 266 20.58 -19.71 -5.95
C ILE A 266 20.47 -21.19 -5.60
N GLU A 267 20.70 -22.08 -6.57
CA GLU A 267 20.62 -23.54 -6.38
C GLU A 267 21.54 -24.03 -5.26
N THR A 268 22.82 -23.65 -5.29
CA THR A 268 23.81 -24.02 -4.25
C THR A 268 23.43 -23.47 -2.88
N THR A 269 22.93 -22.22 -2.82
CA THR A 269 22.48 -21.60 -1.56
C THR A 269 21.31 -22.37 -0.98
N VAL A 270 20.32 -22.68 -1.80
CA VAL A 270 19.08 -23.36 -1.38
C VAL A 270 19.38 -24.81 -0.96
N ALA A 271 20.21 -25.54 -1.72
CA ALA A 271 20.67 -26.87 -1.37
C ALA A 271 21.38 -26.92 0.00
N SER A 272 22.04 -25.82 0.38
CA SER A 272 22.71 -25.69 1.68
C SER A 272 21.78 -25.19 2.80
N CYS A 273 20.50 -24.89 2.52
CA CYS A 273 19.56 -24.33 3.49
C CYS A 273 18.26 -25.16 3.58
N PRO A 274 18.31 -26.41 4.05
CA PRO A 274 17.12 -27.28 4.11
C PRO A 274 16.02 -26.78 5.06
N ALA A 275 16.36 -25.89 6.01
CA ALA A 275 15.42 -25.31 6.97
C ALA A 275 14.59 -24.14 6.40
N LEU A 276 14.72 -23.84 5.10
CA LEU A 276 14.09 -22.68 4.48
C LEU A 276 12.56 -22.83 4.43
N LYS A 277 11.87 -21.87 5.06
CA LYS A 277 10.40 -21.80 5.11
C LYS A 277 9.83 -20.73 4.18
N SER A 278 10.63 -19.73 3.85
CA SER A 278 10.24 -18.61 2.99
C SER A 278 11.37 -18.26 2.01
N LEU A 279 11.05 -18.29 0.73
CA LEU A 279 11.96 -17.91 -0.35
C LEU A 279 11.27 -16.87 -1.24
N SER A 280 11.93 -15.73 -1.47
CA SER A 280 11.44 -14.68 -2.36
C SER A 280 12.55 -14.23 -3.31
N LEU A 281 12.30 -14.38 -4.60
CA LEU A 281 13.21 -14.10 -5.71
C LEU A 281 12.49 -13.13 -6.64
N ILE A 282 12.59 -11.83 -6.37
CA ILE A 282 11.80 -10.80 -7.02
C ILE A 282 12.65 -9.96 -7.95
N ASP A 283 12.19 -9.74 -9.17
CA ASP A 283 12.85 -8.90 -10.18
C ASP A 283 14.33 -9.26 -10.39
N LEU A 284 14.65 -10.56 -10.37
CA LEU A 284 16.03 -11.00 -10.63
C LEU A 284 16.50 -10.51 -12.00
N ILE A 285 17.72 -9.99 -12.03
CA ILE A 285 18.36 -9.47 -13.23
C ILE A 285 19.31 -10.54 -13.73
N ASP A 286 19.15 -10.98 -14.99
CA ASP A 286 20.10 -11.91 -15.58
C ASP A 286 21.48 -11.23 -15.73
N PRO A 287 22.57 -11.95 -15.45
CA PRO A 287 23.90 -11.41 -15.69
C PRO A 287 24.04 -11.00 -17.16
N PRO A 288 24.61 -9.81 -17.45
CA PRO A 288 24.79 -9.38 -18.82
C PRO A 288 25.62 -10.42 -19.56
N LEU A 289 25.11 -10.89 -20.70
CA LEU A 289 25.86 -11.81 -21.56
C LEU A 289 27.23 -11.17 -21.87
N PRO A 290 28.34 -11.93 -21.77
CA PRO A 290 29.65 -11.42 -22.15
C PRO A 290 29.55 -10.93 -23.59
N ILE A 291 29.82 -9.65 -23.82
CA ILE A 291 29.70 -9.03 -25.14
C ILE A 291 30.72 -9.72 -26.05
N PRO A 292 30.30 -10.49 -27.07
CA PRO A 292 31.23 -11.14 -27.98
C PRO A 292 32.00 -10.04 -28.73
N GLY A 293 33.31 -9.90 -28.49
CA GLY A 293 34.16 -8.96 -29.20
C GLY A 293 34.59 -7.69 -28.45
N SER A 294 34.41 -7.58 -27.12
CA SER A 294 35.18 -6.58 -26.36
C SER A 294 36.64 -7.02 -26.27
N ASN A 295 37.43 -6.68 -27.29
CA ASN A 295 38.84 -7.03 -27.48
C ASN A 295 39.80 -6.35 -26.48
N THR A 296 39.46 -6.28 -25.18
CA THR A 296 40.38 -5.75 -24.15
C THR A 296 41.54 -6.69 -23.82
N THR A 297 41.68 -7.81 -24.53
CA THR A 297 42.91 -8.58 -24.57
C THR A 297 43.92 -7.89 -25.49
N THR A 298 44.86 -7.18 -24.88
CA THR A 298 46.25 -7.24 -25.31
C THR A 298 46.56 -8.67 -25.77
N PRO A 299 46.94 -8.87 -27.04
CA PRO A 299 47.19 -10.21 -27.57
C PRO A 299 48.46 -10.77 -26.93
N THR A 300 48.31 -11.73 -26.01
CA THR A 300 49.36 -12.72 -25.77
C THR A 300 49.27 -13.76 -26.88
N PRO A 301 50.25 -13.82 -27.80
CA PRO A 301 50.20 -14.69 -28.96
C PRO A 301 50.93 -15.99 -28.63
N THR A 302 50.22 -17.07 -28.31
CA THR A 302 50.77 -18.41 -28.54
C THR A 302 49.66 -19.45 -28.58
N GLU A 303 49.67 -20.21 -29.67
CA GLU A 303 49.01 -21.51 -29.90
C GLU A 303 47.52 -21.49 -30.30
N LEU A 304 47.33 -21.24 -31.60
CA LEU A 304 46.27 -21.83 -32.42
C LEU A 304 46.43 -23.35 -32.42
N THR A 305 45.41 -24.10 -31.98
CA THR A 305 44.71 -25.07 -32.85
C THR A 305 43.53 -25.75 -32.13
N THR A 306 42.43 -25.90 -32.89
CA THR A 306 41.27 -26.82 -32.75
C THR A 306 39.91 -26.24 -32.30
N THR A 307 39.08 -26.03 -33.33
CA THR A 307 37.61 -26.27 -33.39
C THR A 307 36.79 -26.02 -32.13
N THR A 308 36.43 -24.76 -31.89
CA THR A 308 35.39 -24.36 -30.94
C THR A 308 34.01 -24.46 -31.59
N THR A 309 33.25 -25.50 -31.22
CA THR A 309 31.80 -25.54 -31.42
C THR A 309 31.17 -24.38 -30.66
N SER A 310 30.36 -23.60 -31.36
CA SER A 310 29.58 -22.48 -30.81
C SER A 310 28.68 -22.98 -29.66
N THR A 311 29.18 -22.88 -28.42
CA THR A 311 28.40 -23.07 -27.21
C THR A 311 27.40 -21.93 -27.10
N ALA A 312 26.21 -22.12 -27.68
CA ALA A 312 25.07 -21.26 -27.46
C ALA A 312 24.91 -21.09 -25.94
N VAL A 313 25.00 -19.85 -25.45
CA VAL A 313 24.87 -19.55 -24.02
C VAL A 313 23.53 -20.11 -23.56
N ALA A 314 23.58 -21.20 -22.80
CA ALA A 314 22.39 -21.89 -22.32
C ALA A 314 21.57 -20.90 -21.51
N ARG A 315 20.31 -20.70 -21.92
CA ARG A 315 19.37 -19.88 -21.16
C ARG A 315 19.21 -20.50 -19.77
N PRO A 316 19.01 -19.69 -18.72
CA PRO A 316 18.78 -20.19 -17.37
C PRO A 316 17.60 -21.19 -17.39
N ASP A 317 17.89 -22.42 -16.97
CA ASP A 317 16.91 -23.49 -16.87
C ASP A 317 16.11 -23.32 -15.58
N LYS A 318 15.10 -22.44 -15.63
CA LYS A 318 14.27 -22.14 -14.46
C LYS A 318 13.54 -23.37 -13.92
N GLU A 319 13.25 -24.36 -14.76
CA GLU A 319 12.61 -25.59 -14.33
C GLU A 319 13.52 -26.33 -13.36
N ARG A 320 14.78 -26.53 -13.76
CA ARG A 320 15.81 -27.11 -12.89
C ARG A 320 15.99 -26.34 -11.57
N MET A 321 15.98 -25.01 -11.61
CA MET A 321 16.11 -24.20 -10.40
C MET A 321 14.94 -24.46 -9.43
N ILE A 322 13.70 -24.46 -9.92
CA ILE A 322 12.52 -24.68 -9.07
C ILE A 322 12.49 -26.13 -8.57
N THR A 323 12.87 -27.11 -9.41
CA THR A 323 13.03 -28.50 -8.98
C THR A 323 14.02 -28.62 -7.83
N THR A 324 15.20 -28.00 -7.96
CA THR A 324 16.22 -27.98 -6.90
C THR A 324 15.69 -27.36 -5.62
N ILE A 325 14.91 -26.27 -5.71
CA ILE A 325 14.28 -25.62 -4.55
C ILE A 325 13.25 -26.56 -3.89
N GLY A 326 12.39 -27.21 -4.68
CA GLY A 326 11.38 -28.14 -4.18
C GLY A 326 11.99 -29.36 -3.49
N GLU A 327 13.05 -29.92 -4.05
CA GLU A 327 13.76 -31.08 -3.49
C GLU A 327 14.55 -30.72 -2.23
N SER A 328 15.20 -29.55 -2.21
CA SER A 328 16.06 -29.13 -1.09
C SER A 328 15.26 -28.57 0.09
N CYS A 329 14.07 -28.02 -0.14
CA CYS A 329 13.27 -27.33 0.87
C CYS A 329 11.81 -27.81 0.89
N PRO A 330 11.54 -29.07 1.31
CA PRO A 330 10.18 -29.63 1.33
C PRO A 330 9.22 -28.92 2.31
N ASP A 331 9.76 -28.23 3.32
CA ASP A 331 8.99 -27.47 4.31
C ASP A 331 8.70 -26.01 3.88
N LEU A 332 8.96 -25.66 2.62
CA LEU A 332 8.76 -24.31 2.12
C LEU A 332 7.26 -23.93 2.15
N ARG A 333 6.94 -22.90 2.93
CA ARG A 333 5.56 -22.39 3.11
C ARG A 333 5.27 -21.18 2.25
N HIS A 334 6.31 -20.41 1.94
CA HIS A 334 6.20 -19.18 1.16
C HIS A 334 7.21 -19.23 0.03
N PHE A 335 6.71 -19.18 -1.20
CA PHE A 335 7.54 -19.15 -2.40
C PHE A 335 7.10 -18.00 -3.28
N HIS A 336 8.01 -17.09 -3.60
CA HIS A 336 7.80 -16.03 -4.56
C HIS A 336 8.94 -16.06 -5.56
N CYS A 337 8.65 -16.22 -6.85
CA CYS A 337 9.65 -16.10 -7.90
C CYS A 337 9.11 -15.27 -9.06
N SER A 338 9.45 -13.99 -9.14
CA SER A 338 9.07 -13.04 -10.20
C SER A 338 10.31 -12.58 -10.99
N ALA A 339 10.98 -13.51 -11.68
CA ALA A 339 12.16 -13.21 -12.50
C ALA A 339 11.78 -12.85 -13.96
N ASN A 340 12.32 -11.75 -14.51
CA ASN A 340 11.84 -11.00 -15.69
C ASN A 340 11.75 -11.70 -17.07
N GLN A 341 12.06 -12.98 -17.26
CA GLN A 341 12.09 -13.60 -18.61
C GLN A 341 11.65 -15.08 -18.68
N GLY A 342 10.90 -15.48 -19.72
CA GLY A 342 10.76 -16.88 -20.17
C GLY A 342 9.98 -17.84 -19.25
N HIS A 343 8.65 -17.78 -19.29
CA HIS A 343 7.80 -18.16 -18.15
C HIS A 343 7.06 -19.50 -18.20
N ARG A 344 7.01 -20.19 -19.35
CA ARG A 344 6.21 -21.43 -19.45
C ARG A 344 6.82 -22.63 -18.71
N ALA A 345 8.12 -22.61 -18.43
CA ALA A 345 8.85 -23.73 -17.83
C ALA A 345 8.68 -23.87 -16.30
N MET A 346 7.92 -22.98 -15.64
CA MET A 346 7.78 -23.01 -14.17
C MET A 346 6.69 -23.97 -13.64
N VAL A 347 5.87 -24.52 -14.53
CA VAL A 347 4.63 -25.22 -14.20
C VAL A 347 4.91 -26.60 -13.55
N SER A 348 5.66 -27.49 -14.21
CA SER A 348 5.86 -28.87 -13.73
C SER A 348 6.43 -29.00 -12.30
N PRO A 349 7.52 -28.28 -11.91
CA PRO A 349 8.17 -28.47 -10.61
C PRO A 349 7.38 -27.94 -9.43
N MET A 350 6.36 -27.11 -9.69
CA MET A 350 5.58 -26.52 -8.61
C MET A 350 4.91 -27.59 -7.77
N SER A 351 4.57 -28.76 -8.33
CA SER A 351 3.97 -29.90 -7.61
C SER A 351 4.81 -30.45 -6.45
N LEU A 352 6.11 -30.12 -6.39
CA LEU A 352 7.01 -30.53 -5.30
C LEU A 352 6.71 -29.82 -3.96
N PHE A 353 6.05 -28.67 -3.99
CA PHE A 353 5.81 -27.84 -2.79
C PHE A 353 4.55 -28.24 -2.03
N THR A 354 4.60 -29.36 -1.29
CA THR A 354 3.44 -29.90 -0.57
C THR A 354 2.90 -28.99 0.55
N ASN A 355 3.70 -28.08 1.10
CA ASN A 355 3.35 -27.26 2.26
C ASN A 355 3.06 -25.77 1.94
N LEU A 356 2.87 -25.44 0.67
CA LEU A 356 2.82 -24.06 0.21
C LEU A 356 1.55 -23.32 0.67
N ARG A 357 1.73 -22.22 1.40
CA ARG A 357 0.65 -21.35 1.92
C ARG A 357 0.60 -19.97 1.28
N SER A 358 1.73 -19.51 0.74
CA SER A 358 1.84 -18.25 0.01
C SER A 358 2.62 -18.47 -1.28
N LEU A 359 2.04 -18.05 -2.39
CA LEU A 359 2.62 -18.16 -3.72
C LEU A 359 2.71 -16.78 -4.38
N GLY A 360 3.90 -16.40 -4.81
CA GLY A 360 4.17 -15.19 -5.56
C GLY A 360 4.70 -15.50 -6.95
N LEU A 361 4.06 -14.95 -7.98
CA LEU A 361 4.31 -15.26 -9.38
C LEU A 361 4.34 -13.97 -10.21
N PRO A 362 5.08 -13.93 -11.33
CA PRO A 362 4.99 -12.80 -12.24
C PRO A 362 3.70 -12.94 -13.07
N ALA A 363 3.05 -11.82 -13.38
CA ALA A 363 1.81 -11.76 -14.15
C ALA A 363 1.91 -12.53 -15.49
N GLN A 364 3.09 -12.57 -16.08
CA GLN A 364 3.37 -13.26 -17.34
C GLN A 364 3.37 -14.81 -17.21
N THR A 365 3.52 -15.38 -16.01
CA THR A 365 3.47 -16.84 -15.81
C THR A 365 2.07 -17.42 -15.73
N ILE A 366 1.07 -16.59 -15.44
CA ILE A 366 -0.27 -17.10 -15.23
C ILE A 366 -0.89 -17.45 -16.57
N CYS A 367 -0.79 -18.74 -16.87
CA CYS A 367 -1.45 -19.43 -17.96
C CYS A 367 -2.48 -20.42 -17.38
N PRO A 368 -3.39 -20.97 -18.20
CA PRO A 368 -4.38 -21.96 -17.76
C PRO A 368 -3.73 -23.15 -17.02
N GLU A 369 -2.57 -23.61 -17.46
CA GLU A 369 -1.83 -24.71 -16.84
C GLU A 369 -1.38 -24.38 -15.40
N LEU A 370 -0.95 -23.14 -15.16
CA LEU A 370 -0.59 -22.69 -13.82
C LEU A 370 -1.83 -22.62 -12.91
N VAL A 371 -2.97 -22.19 -13.44
CA VAL A 371 -4.24 -22.24 -12.68
C VAL A 371 -4.56 -23.66 -12.27
N THR A 372 -4.37 -24.65 -13.15
CA THR A 372 -4.57 -26.07 -12.82
C THR A 372 -3.65 -26.53 -11.68
N ILE A 373 -2.39 -26.07 -11.64
CA ILE A 373 -1.49 -26.39 -10.54
C ILE A 373 -1.88 -25.68 -9.25
N ILE A 374 -2.26 -24.40 -9.33
CA ILE A 374 -2.73 -23.64 -8.16
C ILE A 374 -3.98 -24.32 -7.58
N GLN A 375 -4.83 -24.90 -8.44
CA GLN A 375 -5.95 -25.74 -8.01
C GLN A 375 -5.49 -27.03 -7.31
N GLY A 376 -4.29 -27.53 -7.55
CA GLY A 376 -3.67 -28.59 -6.72
C GLY A 376 -3.49 -28.18 -5.25
N TYR A 377 -3.38 -26.89 -4.96
CA TYR A 377 -3.16 -26.32 -3.62
C TYR A 377 -4.43 -25.86 -2.89
N THR A 378 -5.61 -26.27 -3.38
CA THR A 378 -6.96 -25.82 -2.92
C THR A 378 -7.12 -25.61 -1.40
N SER A 379 -6.56 -26.50 -0.57
CA SER A 379 -6.76 -26.47 0.88
C SER A 379 -5.74 -25.63 1.65
N MET A 380 -4.59 -25.31 1.04
CA MET A 380 -3.44 -24.74 1.76
C MET A 380 -3.09 -23.32 1.34
N LEU A 381 -3.38 -22.94 0.09
CA LEU A 381 -3.01 -21.62 -0.41
C LEU A 381 -3.89 -20.54 0.21
N THR A 382 -3.28 -19.70 1.05
CA THR A 382 -3.95 -18.60 1.75
C THR A 382 -3.58 -17.22 1.19
N SER A 383 -2.46 -17.10 0.49
CA SER A 383 -1.98 -15.85 -0.09
C SER A 383 -1.48 -16.07 -1.52
N LEU A 384 -1.96 -15.26 -2.45
CA LEU A 384 -1.52 -15.24 -3.84
C LEU A 384 -1.05 -13.83 -4.20
N THR A 385 0.20 -13.72 -4.64
CA THR A 385 0.81 -12.48 -5.10
C THR A 385 1.15 -12.59 -6.59
N ILE A 386 0.78 -11.58 -7.37
CA ILE A 386 0.99 -11.52 -8.81
C ILE A 386 1.66 -10.19 -9.14
N GLU A 387 2.95 -10.24 -9.49
CA GLU A 387 3.78 -9.04 -9.74
C GLU A 387 4.18 -8.87 -11.19
N GLY A 388 4.61 -7.67 -11.57
CA GLY A 388 5.11 -7.39 -12.92
C GLY A 388 4.05 -6.89 -13.90
N VAL A 389 4.51 -6.16 -14.92
CA VAL A 389 3.65 -5.54 -15.92
C VAL A 389 3.22 -6.60 -16.95
N SER A 390 1.92 -6.67 -17.22
CA SER A 390 1.35 -7.44 -18.32
C SER A 390 1.00 -6.50 -19.46
N ASP A 391 1.59 -6.71 -20.63
CA ASP A 391 1.39 -5.90 -21.83
C ASP A 391 0.03 -6.16 -22.54
N ASN A 392 -1.06 -6.36 -21.77
CA ASN A 392 -2.45 -6.68 -22.19
C ASN A 392 -2.76 -8.18 -22.38
N ASN A 393 -2.82 -8.92 -21.28
CA ASN A 393 -3.31 -10.31 -21.31
C ASN A 393 -4.79 -10.39 -20.89
N ALA A 394 -5.73 -10.20 -21.82
CA ALA A 394 -7.15 -10.54 -21.56
C ALA A 394 -7.30 -11.98 -21.03
N GLY A 395 -6.47 -12.91 -21.54
CA GLY A 395 -6.43 -14.30 -21.06
C GLY A 395 -5.94 -14.45 -19.61
N LEU A 396 -5.09 -13.54 -19.12
CA LEU A 396 -4.67 -13.51 -17.71
C LEU A 396 -5.84 -13.12 -16.82
N SER A 397 -6.54 -12.04 -17.17
CA SER A 397 -7.73 -11.58 -16.48
C SER A 397 -8.78 -12.69 -16.38
N GLU A 398 -9.06 -13.36 -17.50
CA GLU A 398 -10.03 -14.47 -17.53
C GLU A 398 -9.57 -15.68 -16.70
N SER A 399 -8.29 -16.05 -16.78
CA SER A 399 -7.74 -17.17 -16.02
C SER A 399 -7.75 -16.90 -14.51
N LEU A 400 -7.39 -15.68 -14.09
CA LEU A 400 -7.47 -15.26 -12.69
C LEU A 400 -8.92 -15.22 -12.22
N HIS A 401 -9.85 -14.64 -13.00
CA HIS A 401 -11.27 -14.65 -12.66
C HIS A 401 -11.80 -16.08 -12.47
N ARG A 402 -11.49 -16.99 -13.41
CA ARG A 402 -11.90 -18.40 -13.34
C ARG A 402 -11.33 -19.09 -12.10
N TYR A 403 -10.07 -18.82 -11.75
CA TYR A 403 -9.48 -19.31 -10.50
C TYR A 403 -10.24 -18.79 -9.27
N LEU A 404 -10.52 -17.48 -9.20
CA LEU A 404 -11.25 -16.87 -8.08
C LEU A 404 -12.69 -17.40 -7.95
N CYS A 405 -13.35 -17.76 -9.06
CA CYS A 405 -14.66 -18.43 -9.05
C CYS A 405 -14.59 -19.91 -8.66
N SER A 406 -13.43 -20.55 -8.78
CA SER A 406 -13.27 -21.97 -8.46
C SER A 406 -13.22 -22.22 -6.95
N THR A 407 -13.67 -23.40 -6.51
CA THR A 407 -13.60 -23.84 -5.11
C THR A 407 -12.18 -23.84 -4.53
N ALA A 408 -11.16 -23.90 -5.40
CA ALA A 408 -9.76 -23.79 -5.01
C ALA A 408 -9.40 -22.46 -4.34
N ALA A 409 -10.12 -21.38 -4.65
CA ALA A 409 -9.88 -20.07 -4.06
C ALA A 409 -10.62 -19.87 -2.72
N GLN A 410 -11.39 -20.86 -2.23
CA GLN A 410 -12.21 -20.70 -1.01
C GLN A 410 -11.39 -20.37 0.24
N ASN A 411 -10.15 -20.86 0.31
CA ASN A 411 -9.22 -20.63 1.42
C ASN A 411 -8.32 -19.40 1.23
N LEU A 412 -8.43 -18.73 0.08
CA LEU A 412 -7.64 -17.54 -0.21
C LEU A 412 -8.06 -16.39 0.71
N LYS A 413 -7.11 -15.92 1.53
CA LYS A 413 -7.28 -14.80 2.47
C LYS A 413 -6.66 -13.52 1.94
N GLN A 414 -5.62 -13.63 1.09
CA GLN A 414 -4.91 -12.49 0.54
C GLN A 414 -4.71 -12.67 -0.95
N LEU A 415 -5.11 -11.65 -1.72
CA LEU A 415 -4.79 -11.52 -3.14
C LEU A 415 -4.10 -10.19 -3.38
N ASP A 416 -2.86 -10.23 -3.88
CA ASP A 416 -2.06 -9.05 -4.20
C ASP A 416 -1.64 -9.07 -5.68
N ALA A 417 -2.45 -8.47 -6.53
CA ALA A 417 -2.30 -8.44 -7.99
C ALA A 417 -2.43 -7.01 -8.56
N PRO A 418 -1.58 -6.05 -8.12
CA PRO A 418 -1.72 -4.63 -8.45
C PRO A 418 -1.52 -4.29 -9.93
N TYR A 419 -0.93 -5.20 -10.70
CA TYR A 419 -0.62 -5.02 -12.11
C TYR A 419 -1.44 -5.92 -13.03
N VAL A 420 -2.36 -6.73 -12.46
CA VAL A 420 -3.29 -7.55 -13.24
C VAL A 420 -4.56 -6.74 -13.46
N ASN A 421 -4.76 -6.28 -14.68
CA ASN A 421 -5.96 -5.52 -15.06
C ASN A 421 -7.11 -6.48 -15.31
N LEU A 422 -7.97 -6.66 -14.31
CA LEU A 422 -9.17 -7.50 -14.43
C LEU A 422 -10.24 -6.79 -15.27
N ASP A 423 -10.84 -7.49 -16.23
CA ASP A 423 -11.95 -6.98 -17.04
C ASP A 423 -13.23 -6.86 -16.19
N ASP A 424 -13.76 -5.64 -16.10
CA ASP A 424 -14.99 -5.33 -15.36
C ASP A 424 -16.22 -6.09 -15.87
N ARG A 425 -16.20 -6.54 -17.14
CA ARG A 425 -17.27 -7.34 -17.76
C ARG A 425 -17.45 -8.68 -17.08
N LEU A 426 -16.36 -9.26 -16.56
CA LEU A 426 -16.38 -10.54 -15.85
C LEU A 426 -17.13 -10.43 -14.51
N LEU A 427 -17.26 -9.23 -13.97
CA LEU A 427 -17.98 -8.97 -12.71
C LEU A 427 -19.47 -8.67 -12.91
N ASN A 428 -19.94 -8.50 -14.15
CA ASN A 428 -21.32 -8.11 -14.38
C ASN A 428 -22.28 -9.32 -14.31
N LEU A 429 -22.92 -9.47 -13.15
CA LEU A 429 -23.90 -10.52 -12.87
C LEU A 429 -25.18 -10.41 -13.72
N LYS A 430 -25.49 -9.24 -14.28
CA LYS A 430 -26.75 -8.97 -15.01
C LYS A 430 -26.69 -9.26 -16.50
N VAL A 431 -25.51 -9.57 -17.06
CA VAL A 431 -25.40 -9.86 -18.49
C VAL A 431 -25.88 -11.28 -18.76
N THR A 432 -27.19 -11.44 -18.84
CA THR A 432 -27.81 -12.41 -19.75
C THR A 432 -27.76 -11.73 -21.11
N ILE A 433 -26.78 -12.09 -21.95
CA ILE A 433 -26.94 -11.84 -23.38
C ILE A 433 -28.18 -12.67 -23.73
N PRO A 434 -29.35 -12.07 -24.07
CA PRO A 434 -30.45 -12.88 -24.55
C PRO A 434 -29.86 -13.67 -25.73
N PRO A 435 -29.95 -15.01 -25.73
CA PRO A 435 -29.45 -15.80 -26.85
C PRO A 435 -30.03 -15.15 -28.09
N THR A 436 -29.16 -14.63 -28.98
CA THR A 436 -29.59 -14.00 -30.22
C THR A 436 -30.67 -14.89 -30.79
N PRO A 437 -31.92 -14.42 -30.91
CA PRO A 437 -33.04 -15.28 -31.22
C PRO A 437 -32.72 -15.95 -32.54
N VAL A 438 -32.34 -17.22 -32.47
CA VAL A 438 -32.20 -18.09 -33.63
C VAL A 438 -33.61 -18.17 -34.16
N THR A 439 -33.91 -17.39 -35.19
CA THR A 439 -35.21 -17.25 -35.83
C THR A 439 -36.00 -18.55 -35.79
N PRO A 440 -37.10 -18.63 -35.01
CA PRO A 440 -38.15 -19.58 -35.26
C PRO A 440 -39.35 -18.76 -35.71
N LEU A 441 -39.54 -18.68 -37.02
CA LEU A 441 -40.81 -18.30 -37.64
C LEU A 441 -41.86 -19.36 -37.24
N THR A 442 -42.34 -19.36 -35.99
CA THR A 442 -43.58 -19.98 -35.46
C THR A 442 -43.44 -20.22 -33.95
N ALA A 443 -44.14 -19.45 -33.11
CA ALA A 443 -44.83 -19.93 -31.90
C ALA A 443 -45.41 -18.76 -31.09
N ILE A 444 -46.74 -18.77 -30.93
CA ILE A 444 -47.58 -17.76 -30.28
C ILE A 444 -47.72 -17.98 -28.75
N ASN A 445 -46.95 -18.89 -28.15
CA ASN A 445 -47.10 -19.24 -26.73
C ASN A 445 -45.87 -18.81 -25.92
N ALA A 446 -45.85 -17.56 -25.45
CA ALA A 446 -44.76 -17.02 -24.64
C ALA A 446 -44.82 -17.58 -23.20
N PRO A 447 -43.80 -18.34 -22.73
CA PRO A 447 -43.74 -18.81 -21.35
C PRO A 447 -43.38 -17.67 -20.37
N LEU A 448 -43.85 -17.82 -19.13
CA LEU A 448 -43.60 -16.95 -17.96
C LEU A 448 -42.10 -16.60 -17.80
N PRO A 449 -41.75 -15.45 -17.18
CA PRO A 449 -40.37 -15.01 -17.02
C PRO A 449 -39.60 -16.01 -16.16
N THR A 450 -38.83 -16.86 -16.82
CA THR A 450 -37.90 -17.80 -16.22
C THR A 450 -36.98 -17.03 -15.29
N THR A 451 -36.96 -17.42 -14.02
CA THR A 451 -36.06 -16.90 -12.99
C THR A 451 -34.66 -16.74 -13.54
N MET A 452 -34.09 -15.54 -13.44
CA MET A 452 -32.72 -15.25 -13.89
C MET A 452 -31.74 -16.12 -13.09
N PHE A 453 -31.33 -17.25 -13.68
CA PHE A 453 -30.29 -18.09 -13.12
C PHE A 453 -28.97 -17.34 -13.21
N ILE A 454 -28.46 -16.88 -12.07
CA ILE A 454 -27.11 -16.37 -11.96
C ILE A 454 -26.18 -17.55 -12.22
N ASN A 455 -25.32 -17.44 -13.23
CA ASN A 455 -24.33 -18.47 -13.48
C ASN A 455 -23.35 -18.50 -12.29
N PRO A 456 -23.33 -19.59 -11.47
CA PRO A 456 -22.46 -19.68 -10.29
C PRO A 456 -20.98 -19.50 -10.65
N ASP A 457 -20.60 -19.78 -11.90
CA ASP A 457 -19.24 -19.67 -12.42
C ASP A 457 -18.73 -18.22 -12.50
N LYS A 458 -19.59 -17.23 -12.24
CA LYS A 458 -19.24 -15.79 -12.25
C LYS A 458 -19.04 -15.19 -10.85
N ILE A 459 -19.32 -15.95 -9.79
CA ILE A 459 -19.19 -15.46 -8.40
C ILE A 459 -17.90 -15.99 -7.81
N TRP A 460 -17.03 -15.12 -7.30
CA TRP A 460 -15.83 -15.60 -6.63
C TRP A 460 -16.16 -16.47 -5.41
N ALA A 461 -15.49 -17.61 -5.31
CA ALA A 461 -15.61 -18.54 -4.20
C ALA A 461 -14.83 -18.07 -2.96
N CYS A 462 -13.91 -17.11 -3.09
CA CYS A 462 -13.03 -16.60 -2.04
C CYS A 462 -13.74 -15.66 -1.03
N ARG A 463 -14.83 -16.10 -0.41
CA ARG A 463 -15.60 -15.29 0.57
C ARG A 463 -14.82 -14.91 1.83
N ASN A 464 -13.73 -15.62 2.11
CA ASN A 464 -12.85 -15.38 3.26
C ASN A 464 -11.68 -14.43 2.95
N LEU A 465 -11.73 -13.72 1.82
CA LEU A 465 -10.71 -12.76 1.45
C LEU A 465 -10.68 -11.59 2.44
N ILE A 466 -9.53 -11.42 3.11
CA ILE A 466 -9.25 -10.36 4.10
C ILE A 466 -8.56 -9.18 3.43
N SER A 467 -7.65 -9.44 2.50
CA SER A 467 -6.88 -8.42 1.79
C SER A 467 -6.98 -8.61 0.28
N LEU A 468 -7.36 -7.55 -0.43
CA LEU A 468 -7.46 -7.52 -1.89
C LEU A 468 -6.75 -6.28 -2.42
N ASN A 469 -5.68 -6.47 -3.19
CA ASN A 469 -5.05 -5.44 -4.00
C ASN A 469 -5.14 -5.87 -5.47
N ILE A 470 -5.94 -5.18 -6.28
CA ILE A 470 -6.23 -5.60 -7.65
C ILE A 470 -6.37 -4.39 -8.57
N SER A 471 -6.02 -4.57 -9.85
CA SER A 471 -6.25 -3.58 -10.89
C SER A 471 -7.44 -3.94 -11.77
N PHE A 472 -8.10 -2.93 -12.35
CA PHE A 472 -9.19 -3.11 -13.31
C PHE A 472 -8.89 -2.42 -14.62
N ASP A 473 -9.22 -3.09 -15.72
CA ASP A 473 -8.99 -2.56 -17.06
C ASP A 473 -9.97 -1.42 -17.41
N THR A 474 -9.52 -0.53 -18.29
CA THR A 474 -10.33 0.53 -18.92
C THR A 474 -10.44 0.37 -20.45
N GLN A 475 -9.71 -0.58 -21.06
CA GLN A 475 -9.28 -0.51 -22.45
C GLN A 475 -10.36 -0.49 -23.55
N ASN A 476 -11.63 -0.82 -23.28
CA ASN A 476 -12.61 -0.97 -24.37
C ASN A 476 -13.91 -0.19 -24.20
N ASN A 477 -13.95 0.77 -23.27
CA ASN A 477 -15.20 1.35 -22.81
C ASN A 477 -15.22 2.88 -22.90
N ALA A 478 -14.58 3.51 -23.89
CA ALA A 478 -14.78 4.93 -24.17
C ALA A 478 -16.27 5.31 -24.35
N ALA A 479 -17.12 4.33 -24.68
CA ALA A 479 -18.56 4.48 -24.79
C ALA A 479 -19.37 4.07 -23.55
N ARG A 480 -18.81 3.32 -22.58
CA ARG A 480 -19.59 2.93 -21.39
C ARG A 480 -19.55 4.01 -20.32
N ASN A 481 -20.65 4.10 -19.59
CA ASN A 481 -20.79 4.98 -18.46
C ASN A 481 -19.79 4.55 -17.36
N LEU A 482 -18.78 5.39 -17.08
CA LEU A 482 -17.77 5.15 -16.05
C LEU A 482 -18.40 4.88 -14.66
N ALA A 483 -19.52 5.56 -14.36
CA ALA A 483 -20.27 5.36 -13.13
C ALA A 483 -20.85 3.94 -13.03
N GLU A 484 -21.40 3.43 -14.13
CA GLU A 484 -21.94 2.06 -14.19
C GLU A 484 -20.86 1.02 -13.96
N SER A 485 -19.71 1.17 -14.61
CA SER A 485 -18.59 0.26 -14.46
C SER A 485 -18.02 0.27 -13.04
N SER A 486 -17.85 1.45 -12.44
CA SER A 486 -17.39 1.58 -11.05
C SER A 486 -18.39 0.95 -10.08
N ARG A 487 -19.69 1.13 -10.34
CA ARG A 487 -20.78 0.54 -9.54
C ARG A 487 -20.80 -0.98 -9.63
N ILE A 488 -20.51 -1.55 -10.81
CA ILE A 488 -20.35 -2.99 -10.98
C ILE A 488 -19.19 -3.49 -10.12
N ILE A 489 -18.03 -2.82 -10.15
CA ILE A 489 -16.87 -3.22 -9.34
C ILE A 489 -17.20 -3.15 -7.84
N PHE A 490 -17.64 -2.00 -7.34
CA PHE A 490 -17.90 -1.82 -5.91
C PHE A 490 -19.04 -2.71 -5.40
N GLY A 491 -20.13 -2.81 -6.16
CA GLY A 491 -21.26 -3.67 -5.80
C GLY A 491 -20.92 -5.15 -5.86
N TYR A 492 -20.09 -5.59 -6.80
CA TYR A 492 -19.61 -6.97 -6.82
C TYR A 492 -18.73 -7.26 -5.61
N LEU A 493 -17.76 -6.40 -5.31
CA LEU A 493 -16.86 -6.59 -4.18
C LEU A 493 -17.60 -6.59 -2.83
N SER A 494 -18.58 -5.71 -2.64
CA SER A 494 -19.37 -5.65 -1.41
C SER A 494 -20.16 -6.94 -1.16
N GLN A 495 -20.70 -7.54 -2.22
CA GLN A 495 -21.49 -8.77 -2.14
C GLN A 495 -20.64 -10.04 -2.03
N VAL A 496 -19.51 -10.10 -2.72
CA VAL A 496 -18.74 -11.35 -2.90
C VAL A 496 -17.64 -11.51 -1.85
N CYS A 497 -17.10 -10.41 -1.32
CA CYS A 497 -16.01 -10.42 -0.34
C CYS A 497 -16.43 -9.78 1.01
N PRO A 498 -17.41 -10.32 1.73
CA PRO A 498 -17.97 -9.67 2.93
C PRO A 498 -16.97 -9.52 4.09
N ARG A 499 -15.88 -10.30 4.11
CA ARG A 499 -14.86 -10.31 5.18
C ARG A 499 -13.66 -9.41 4.89
N LEU A 500 -13.75 -8.56 3.87
CA LEU A 500 -12.64 -7.77 3.40
C LEU A 500 -12.29 -6.66 4.40
N GLN A 501 -11.04 -6.64 4.86
CA GLN A 501 -10.51 -5.64 5.81
C GLN A 501 -9.60 -4.63 5.12
N HIS A 502 -8.88 -5.07 4.08
CA HIS A 502 -7.94 -4.25 3.33
C HIS A 502 -8.31 -4.31 1.85
N LEU A 503 -8.83 -3.22 1.30
CA LEU A 503 -9.16 -3.10 -0.12
C LEU A 503 -8.27 -2.05 -0.77
N LYS A 504 -7.60 -2.46 -1.84
CA LYS A 504 -6.83 -1.58 -2.71
C LYS A 504 -7.22 -1.80 -4.16
N VAL A 505 -7.77 -0.75 -4.76
CA VAL A 505 -8.26 -0.76 -6.14
C VAL A 505 -7.37 0.13 -6.98
N CYS A 506 -6.75 -0.44 -8.00
CA CYS A 506 -6.00 0.30 -9.02
C CYS A 506 -6.85 0.38 -10.29
N ARG A 507 -7.08 1.58 -10.83
CA ARG A 507 -7.78 1.73 -12.11
C ARG A 507 -7.52 3.09 -12.73
N ASP A 508 -7.19 3.14 -14.02
CA ASP A 508 -6.90 4.42 -14.69
C ASP A 508 -8.03 5.45 -14.55
N ALA A 509 -9.29 5.03 -14.72
CA ALA A 509 -10.46 5.86 -14.50
C ALA A 509 -11.44 5.13 -13.57
N ILE A 510 -11.79 5.74 -12.45
CA ILE A 510 -12.80 5.21 -11.53
C ILE A 510 -13.68 6.34 -11.01
N ASP A 511 -14.99 6.13 -11.08
CA ASP A 511 -15.96 7.07 -10.53
C ASP A 511 -16.21 6.72 -9.07
N CYS A 512 -15.70 7.56 -8.18
CA CYS A 512 -15.89 7.42 -6.73
C CYS A 512 -17.11 8.21 -6.22
N SER A 513 -17.94 8.77 -7.11
CA SER A 513 -19.17 9.45 -6.74
C SER A 513 -20.23 8.49 -6.19
N LEU A 514 -21.33 9.02 -5.67
CA LEU A 514 -22.51 8.22 -5.33
C LEU A 514 -23.04 7.44 -6.55
N ASP A 515 -23.05 8.06 -7.73
CA ASP A 515 -23.44 7.40 -8.97
C ASP A 515 -22.46 6.27 -9.32
N GLY A 516 -21.17 6.48 -9.06
CA GLY A 516 -20.12 5.48 -9.17
C GLY A 516 -20.24 4.32 -8.18
N GLY A 517 -21.07 4.44 -7.13
CA GLY A 517 -21.38 3.36 -6.20
C GLY A 517 -20.31 3.12 -5.13
N LEU A 518 -19.44 4.08 -4.83
CA LEU A 518 -18.45 3.93 -3.75
C LEU A 518 -19.11 3.60 -2.40
N CYS A 519 -20.30 4.15 -2.16
CA CYS A 519 -21.10 3.88 -0.95
C CYS A 519 -21.52 2.41 -0.79
N LEU A 520 -21.51 1.61 -1.85
CA LEU A 520 -21.83 0.17 -1.76
C LEU A 520 -20.81 -0.59 -0.90
N LEU A 521 -19.57 -0.09 -0.81
CA LEU A 521 -18.56 -0.67 0.07
C LEU A 521 -18.89 -0.51 1.56
N SER A 522 -19.86 0.34 1.93
CA SER A 522 -20.33 0.44 3.31
C SER A 522 -20.96 -0.85 3.85
N GLU A 523 -21.37 -1.77 2.96
CA GLU A 523 -21.83 -3.11 3.32
C GLU A 523 -20.69 -4.03 3.82
N LEU A 524 -19.43 -3.65 3.61
CA LEU A 524 -18.27 -4.35 4.15
C LEU A 524 -18.04 -3.92 5.60
N ASP A 525 -18.73 -4.58 6.53
CA ASP A 525 -18.69 -4.29 7.97
C ASP A 525 -17.27 -4.31 8.56
N ASP A 526 -16.41 -5.16 8.01
CA ASP A 526 -15.04 -5.38 8.46
C ASP A 526 -13.99 -4.49 7.75
N LEU A 527 -14.40 -3.63 6.81
CA LEU A 527 -13.43 -2.84 6.03
C LEU A 527 -12.74 -1.78 6.90
N ARG A 528 -11.43 -1.94 7.08
CA ARG A 528 -10.58 -1.02 7.85
C ARG A 528 -9.80 -0.06 6.97
N THR A 529 -9.43 -0.52 5.78
CA THR A 529 -8.47 0.18 4.91
C THR A 529 -8.97 0.18 3.50
N LEU A 530 -9.14 1.36 2.92
CA LEU A 530 -9.51 1.54 1.53
C LEU A 530 -8.48 2.43 0.82
N GLU A 531 -7.76 1.88 -0.15
CA GLU A 531 -6.87 2.64 -1.04
C GLU A 531 -7.39 2.58 -2.48
N ILE A 532 -7.67 3.73 -3.09
CA ILE A 532 -8.06 3.83 -4.50
C ILE A 532 -6.96 4.57 -5.24
N LYS A 533 -6.29 3.88 -6.18
CA LYS A 533 -5.28 4.46 -7.06
C LYS A 533 -5.87 4.67 -8.44
N THR A 534 -5.83 5.89 -8.93
CA THR A 534 -6.37 6.21 -10.26
C THR A 534 -5.60 7.30 -10.98
N THR A 535 -5.63 7.33 -12.32
CA THR A 535 -5.04 8.43 -13.10
C THR A 535 -6.03 9.58 -13.26
N THR A 536 -7.33 9.26 -13.25
CA THR A 536 -8.44 10.19 -13.44
C THR A 536 -9.51 10.01 -12.37
N LEU A 537 -9.72 11.05 -11.57
CA LEU A 537 -10.88 11.14 -10.69
C LEU A 537 -11.98 11.92 -11.41
N THR A 538 -13.19 11.38 -11.42
CA THR A 538 -14.39 12.17 -11.68
C THR A 538 -14.44 13.32 -10.66
N ILE A 539 -15.21 14.36 -10.98
CA ILE A 539 -15.38 15.49 -10.07
C ILE A 539 -16.14 14.97 -8.85
N LEU A 540 -15.39 14.64 -7.80
CA LEU A 540 -15.95 14.27 -6.50
C LEU A 540 -16.47 15.52 -5.83
N ASN A 541 -17.77 15.53 -5.57
CA ASN A 541 -18.42 16.58 -4.84
C ASN A 541 -18.47 16.20 -3.36
N LEU A 542 -18.64 17.20 -2.50
CA LEU A 542 -18.76 17.00 -1.05
C LEU A 542 -19.87 16.01 -0.68
N TRP A 543 -21.00 16.06 -1.38
CA TRP A 543 -22.14 15.17 -1.11
C TRP A 543 -21.86 13.71 -1.49
N ASP A 544 -20.82 13.43 -2.28
CA ASP A 544 -20.49 12.05 -2.64
C ASP A 544 -19.95 11.24 -1.46
N PHE A 545 -19.52 11.93 -0.40
CA PHE A 545 -19.14 11.34 0.89
C PHE A 545 -20.23 11.51 1.95
N GLY A 546 -21.45 11.87 1.51
CA GLY A 546 -22.60 12.16 2.35
C GLY A 546 -22.89 11.10 3.41
N TRP A 547 -22.75 9.87 2.97
CA TRP A 547 -23.00 8.64 3.68
C TRP A 547 -21.89 8.25 4.67
N MET A 548 -20.71 8.88 4.60
CA MET A 548 -19.61 8.64 5.55
C MET A 548 -19.70 9.51 6.81
N ASP A 549 -20.63 10.46 6.84
CA ASP A 549 -20.75 11.42 7.93
C ASP A 549 -21.32 10.74 9.18
N ASN A 550 -20.46 10.54 10.18
CA ASN A 550 -20.87 9.94 11.46
C ASN A 550 -21.76 10.90 12.27
N GLU A 551 -21.65 12.20 12.01
CA GLU A 551 -22.48 13.24 12.61
C GLU A 551 -23.24 13.99 11.52
N PRO A 552 -24.58 13.85 11.39
CA PRO A 552 -25.35 14.54 10.35
C PRO A 552 -25.21 16.08 10.34
N THR A 553 -24.55 16.64 11.36
CA THR A 553 -24.27 18.06 11.47
C THR A 553 -23.12 18.55 10.58
N VAL A 554 -22.14 17.74 10.16
CA VAL A 554 -20.98 18.30 9.43
C VAL A 554 -21.38 18.68 8.01
N LEU A 555 -22.01 17.77 7.27
CA LEU A 555 -22.57 18.08 5.95
C LEU A 555 -23.69 19.10 6.03
N GLN A 556 -24.56 19.03 7.04
CA GLN A 556 -25.61 20.03 7.22
C GLN A 556 -25.01 21.42 7.44
N ARG A 557 -24.02 21.57 8.33
CA ARG A 557 -23.32 22.85 8.57
C ARG A 557 -22.54 23.33 7.34
N LEU A 558 -21.95 22.42 6.57
CA LEU A 558 -21.28 22.76 5.31
C LEU A 558 -22.29 23.19 4.25
N ALA A 559 -23.42 22.48 4.14
CA ALA A 559 -24.52 22.81 3.26
C ALA A 559 -25.11 24.17 3.65
N ASP A 560 -25.33 24.45 4.93
CA ASP A 560 -25.83 25.73 5.43
C ASP A 560 -24.84 26.88 5.16
N LYS A 561 -23.52 26.63 5.27
CA LYS A 561 -22.48 27.60 4.89
C LYS A 561 -22.41 27.86 3.39
N LEU A 562 -22.63 26.83 2.57
CA LEU A 562 -22.69 26.95 1.11
C LEU A 562 -24.04 27.53 0.63
N SER A 563 -25.11 27.28 1.39
CA SER A 563 -26.51 27.70 1.16
C SER A 563 -26.69 29.21 1.19
N LEU A 564 -25.72 29.97 1.70
CA LEU A 564 -25.80 31.43 1.67
C LEU A 564 -25.60 32.02 0.26
N ASN A 565 -25.16 31.25 -0.76
CA ASN A 565 -24.87 31.82 -2.09
C ASN A 565 -25.37 31.07 -3.34
N ASP A 566 -25.92 29.84 -3.30
CA ASP A 566 -26.32 29.16 -4.55
C ASP A 566 -27.55 28.22 -4.46
N SER A 567 -28.70 28.70 -4.95
CA SER A 567 -29.97 27.97 -4.99
C SER A 567 -29.97 26.78 -5.97
N ARG A 568 -29.05 26.73 -6.94
CA ARG A 568 -28.91 25.57 -7.85
C ARG A 568 -28.29 24.38 -7.14
N VAL A 569 -27.33 24.62 -6.26
CA VAL A 569 -26.70 23.58 -5.43
C VAL A 569 -27.74 22.95 -4.51
N GLN A 570 -28.63 23.76 -3.91
CA GLN A 570 -29.69 23.29 -3.02
C GLN A 570 -30.74 22.40 -3.71
N ARG A 571 -31.12 22.69 -4.97
CA ARG A 571 -32.04 21.82 -5.74
C ARG A 571 -31.38 20.51 -6.15
N SER A 572 -30.10 20.55 -6.55
CA SER A 572 -29.33 19.33 -6.82
C SER A 572 -29.18 18.49 -5.55
N PHE A 573 -28.94 19.14 -4.40
CA PHE A 573 -28.80 18.51 -3.09
C PHE A 573 -30.10 17.81 -2.65
N ARG A 574 -31.25 18.52 -2.70
CA ARG A 574 -32.56 17.94 -2.35
C ARG A 574 -32.99 16.81 -3.28
N SER A 575 -32.85 16.99 -4.60
CA SER A 575 -33.26 15.98 -5.58
C SER A 575 -32.46 14.68 -5.49
N ARG A 576 -31.20 14.73 -5.03
CA ARG A 576 -30.36 13.53 -4.84
C ARG A 576 -30.53 12.89 -3.47
N TYR A 577 -30.81 13.64 -2.41
CA TYR A 577 -31.16 13.08 -1.10
C TYR A 577 -32.52 12.37 -1.11
N GLU A 578 -33.49 12.86 -1.88
CA GLU A 578 -34.78 12.18 -2.09
C GLU A 578 -34.62 10.80 -2.76
N TRP A 579 -33.51 10.55 -3.46
CA TRP A 579 -33.17 9.24 -4.04
C TRP A 579 -32.69 8.21 -3.00
N LEU A 580 -32.12 8.66 -1.87
CA LEU A 580 -31.64 7.80 -0.78
C LEU A 580 -32.76 7.26 0.15
N GLY A 581 -34.03 7.40 -0.23
CA GLY A 581 -35.16 6.86 0.54
C GLY A 581 -35.55 7.67 1.79
N CYS A 582 -34.94 8.82 2.04
CA CYS A 582 -35.32 9.74 3.11
C CYS A 582 -36.56 10.57 2.73
N ARG A 583 -37.72 9.93 2.57
CA ARG A 583 -39.03 10.62 2.47
C ARG A 583 -39.65 10.73 3.86
N ASP A 584 -39.44 11.87 4.52
CA ASP A 584 -40.47 12.66 5.23
C ASP A 584 -39.86 13.57 6.30
N SER A 585 -39.82 14.87 6.02
CA SER A 585 -39.47 15.90 7.01
C SER A 585 -40.40 17.11 6.98
N ARG A 586 -41.58 17.01 6.36
CA ARG A 586 -42.38 18.21 6.09
C ARG A 586 -43.53 18.47 7.06
N HIS A 587 -43.98 17.55 7.93
CA HIS A 587 -45.26 17.76 8.64
C HIS A 587 -45.30 17.39 10.15
N VAL A 588 -44.19 17.10 10.84
CA VAL A 588 -44.25 16.69 12.27
C VAL A 588 -43.59 17.66 13.27
N ASP A 589 -42.78 18.64 12.86
CA ASP A 589 -41.99 19.39 13.86
C ASP A 589 -42.60 20.69 14.39
N GLN A 590 -43.60 21.29 13.75
CA GLN A 590 -44.11 22.58 14.25
C GLN A 590 -44.94 22.44 15.53
N GLN A 591 -45.82 21.43 15.60
CA GLN A 591 -46.59 21.14 16.82
C GLN A 591 -45.72 20.58 17.95
N ARG A 592 -44.62 19.87 17.63
CA ARG A 592 -43.68 19.35 18.64
C ARG A 592 -42.80 20.43 19.25
N LEU A 593 -42.41 21.44 18.47
CA LEU A 593 -41.63 22.58 18.97
C LEU A 593 -42.50 23.55 19.80
N GLU A 594 -43.79 23.66 19.52
CA GLU A 594 -44.77 24.39 20.34
C GLU A 594 -45.07 23.66 21.66
N LEU A 595 -45.19 22.33 21.65
CA LEU A 595 -45.38 21.51 22.87
C LEU A 595 -44.15 21.46 23.79
N LEU A 596 -42.95 21.63 23.24
CA LEU A 596 -41.69 21.65 23.99
C LEU A 596 -41.30 23.05 24.48
N GLY A 597 -42.09 24.09 24.19
CA GLY A 597 -41.86 25.46 24.67
C GLY A 597 -40.58 26.12 24.12
N LEU A 598 -40.05 25.64 23.00
CA LEU A 598 -38.78 26.11 22.41
C LEU A 598 -38.96 27.25 21.39
N ILE A 599 -40.19 27.71 21.17
CA ILE A 599 -40.53 28.88 20.36
C ILE A 599 -41.39 29.83 21.21
N PRO A 600 -41.05 31.13 21.34
CA PRO A 600 -41.85 32.08 22.09
C PRO A 600 -43.16 32.36 21.33
N THR A 601 -44.30 32.17 22.01
CA THR A 601 -45.60 32.66 21.53
C THR A 601 -45.55 34.20 21.44
N PRO A 602 -45.92 34.82 20.31
CA PRO A 602 -45.91 36.27 20.20
C PRO A 602 -46.99 36.88 21.08
N SER A 603 -46.58 37.43 22.22
CA SER A 603 -47.37 38.34 23.04
C SER A 603 -47.43 39.72 22.38
N THR A 604 -48.61 40.09 21.87
CA THR A 604 -48.93 41.43 21.40
C THR A 604 -49.23 42.36 22.57
N LEU A 605 -48.32 43.29 22.85
CA LEU A 605 -48.53 44.44 23.74
C LEU A 605 -49.22 45.57 22.98
N SER A 606 -50.47 45.83 23.40
CA SER A 606 -51.15 47.12 23.60
C SER A 606 -50.75 48.37 22.80
N SER A 607 -51.78 49.02 22.22
CA SER A 607 -51.86 50.49 22.13
C SER A 607 -53.34 50.96 22.25
N PRO A 608 -53.60 52.21 22.67
CA PRO A 608 -54.69 52.49 23.62
C PRO A 608 -55.98 53.10 23.03
N SER A 609 -57.06 52.81 23.76
CA SER A 609 -58.29 53.59 24.03
C SER A 609 -59.10 54.21 22.88
N THR A 610 -60.35 53.77 22.71
CA THR A 610 -61.52 54.40 23.36
C THR A 610 -62.83 53.60 23.14
N THR A 611 -63.59 53.54 24.24
CA THR A 611 -65.01 53.19 24.47
C THR A 611 -65.99 53.15 23.30
N SER A 612 -66.78 52.06 23.15
CA SER A 612 -68.11 51.92 23.80
C SER A 612 -68.94 50.72 23.28
N LEU A 613 -69.49 49.98 24.26
CA LEU A 613 -70.81 49.32 24.40
C LEU A 613 -71.54 48.57 23.25
N ASN A 614 -72.00 47.38 23.67
CA ASN A 614 -73.24 46.64 23.35
C ASN A 614 -73.21 45.45 22.35
N THR A 615 -73.23 44.24 22.92
CA THR A 615 -74.23 43.13 22.80
C THR A 615 -74.80 42.68 21.43
N PRO A 616 -75.39 41.46 21.31
CA PRO A 616 -74.92 40.44 20.36
C PRO A 616 -76.00 39.99 19.34
N ALA A 617 -75.61 39.16 18.36
CA ALA A 617 -76.36 37.98 17.88
C ALA A 617 -75.97 37.57 16.44
N ALA A 618 -75.98 36.24 16.23
CA ALA A 618 -76.40 35.52 15.01
C ALA A 618 -75.61 35.74 13.70
N SER A 619 -75.52 34.87 12.71
CA SER A 619 -75.76 33.43 12.46
C SER A 619 -75.59 33.29 10.93
N ARG A 620 -75.12 32.12 10.43
CA ARG A 620 -75.35 31.61 9.04
C ARG A 620 -74.73 32.44 7.89
N LEU A 621 -74.56 31.99 6.65
CA LEU A 621 -74.40 30.72 5.93
C LEU A 621 -74.00 31.17 4.49
N ALA A 622 -73.26 30.32 3.79
CA ALA A 622 -73.36 30.07 2.35
C ALA A 622 -72.91 31.12 1.29
N ALA A 623 -72.05 30.59 0.41
CA ALA A 623 -72.21 30.52 -1.05
C ALA A 623 -71.52 31.53 -2.00
N ASN A 624 -70.79 30.89 -2.92
CA ASN A 624 -70.55 31.15 -4.35
C ASN A 624 -69.52 32.19 -4.82
N PRO A 625 -68.63 31.78 -5.75
CA PRO A 625 -67.86 32.67 -6.62
C PRO A 625 -68.45 32.71 -8.05
N THR A 626 -68.45 33.89 -8.65
CA THR A 626 -68.52 34.16 -10.09
C THR A 626 -67.52 35.29 -10.34
N GLN A 627 -66.50 35.12 -11.18
CA GLN A 627 -66.49 35.19 -12.66
C GLN A 627 -65.75 36.46 -13.08
N ASN A 628 -64.79 36.31 -14.01
CA ASN A 628 -64.29 37.25 -15.03
C ASN A 628 -62.81 36.87 -15.32
N GLN A 629 -62.47 36.16 -16.41
CA GLN A 629 -62.53 36.53 -17.83
C GLN A 629 -61.96 37.92 -18.13
N SER A 630 -60.76 37.94 -18.74
CA SER A 630 -60.45 38.83 -19.85
C SER A 630 -59.28 38.27 -20.67
N GLN A 631 -59.60 38.00 -21.93
CA GLN A 631 -58.73 37.58 -23.03
C GLN A 631 -57.80 38.72 -23.48
N HIS A 632 -56.67 38.38 -24.09
CA HIS A 632 -56.19 39.08 -25.28
C HIS A 632 -55.38 38.13 -26.19
N GLN A 633 -55.89 37.95 -27.41
CA GLN A 633 -55.18 37.38 -28.56
C GLN A 633 -54.89 38.49 -29.57
N HIS A 634 -53.74 38.39 -30.24
CA HIS A 634 -53.44 38.62 -31.67
C HIS A 634 -51.93 38.98 -31.80
N HIS A 635 -51.13 38.47 -32.73
CA HIS A 635 -51.33 38.42 -34.18
C HIS A 635 -50.37 37.39 -34.85
N GLN A 636 -50.82 36.77 -35.94
CA GLN A 636 -50.02 35.95 -36.86
C GLN A 636 -49.46 36.81 -38.02
N ARG A 637 -48.29 36.43 -38.57
CA ARG A 637 -48.01 36.52 -40.02
C ARG A 637 -46.90 35.54 -40.47
N THR A 638 -47.30 34.69 -41.42
CA THR A 638 -46.63 33.97 -42.51
C THR A 638 -45.53 34.77 -43.24
N LEU A 639 -44.55 34.28 -44.03
CA LEU A 639 -44.17 33.02 -44.73
C LEU A 639 -42.74 33.26 -45.31
N SER A 640 -41.87 32.23 -45.45
CA SER A 640 -41.16 31.91 -46.73
C SER A 640 -40.02 30.88 -46.57
N ASN A 641 -40.14 29.82 -47.38
CA ASN A 641 -39.19 28.84 -47.95
C ASN A 641 -37.67 28.93 -47.68
N GLY A 642 -37.08 27.73 -47.52
CA GLY A 642 -35.63 27.49 -47.71
C GLY A 642 -35.23 26.06 -47.39
N SER A 643 -35.36 25.16 -48.36
CA SER A 643 -34.94 23.75 -48.32
C SER A 643 -33.45 23.60 -47.99
N ARG A 644 -33.10 22.66 -47.08
CA ARG A 644 -31.93 21.78 -47.21
C ARG A 644 -31.97 20.66 -46.17
N SER A 645 -32.01 19.45 -46.71
CA SER A 645 -31.93 18.15 -46.07
C SER A 645 -30.66 17.97 -45.24
N SER A 646 -30.81 17.63 -43.96
CA SER A 646 -29.84 16.81 -43.23
C SER A 646 -30.58 15.98 -42.19
N SER A 647 -30.51 14.66 -42.38
CA SER A 647 -31.08 13.63 -41.52
C SER A 647 -30.29 13.55 -40.21
N ARG A 648 -30.78 14.21 -39.16
CA ARG A 648 -30.36 13.94 -37.78
C ARG A 648 -31.40 13.05 -37.10
N SER A 649 -31.06 11.77 -36.96
CA SER A 649 -31.78 10.82 -36.12
C SER A 649 -31.63 11.22 -34.65
N SER A 650 -32.72 11.73 -34.07
CA SER A 650 -32.85 12.00 -32.64
C SER A 650 -33.43 10.77 -31.95
N TYR A 651 -32.56 9.91 -31.40
CA TYR A 651 -33.00 8.87 -30.46
C TYR A 651 -33.42 9.52 -29.13
N ARG A 652 -34.74 9.69 -28.94
CA ARG A 652 -35.35 9.93 -27.62
C ARG A 652 -35.35 8.62 -26.84
N HIS A 653 -34.54 8.53 -25.79
CA HIS A 653 -34.67 7.48 -24.78
C HIS A 653 -35.89 7.77 -23.91
N HIS A 654 -36.94 6.93 -24.03
CA HIS A 654 -37.99 6.82 -23.03
C HIS A 654 -37.52 5.87 -21.92
N SER A 655 -37.07 6.43 -20.80
CA SER A 655 -36.88 5.68 -19.56
C SER A 655 -38.26 5.38 -18.96
N ARG A 656 -38.75 4.16 -19.13
CA ARG A 656 -39.92 3.64 -18.41
C ARG A 656 -39.53 3.37 -16.95
N SER A 657 -40.10 4.14 -16.03
CA SER A 657 -40.08 3.87 -14.60
C SER A 657 -40.96 2.66 -14.29
N HIS A 658 -40.39 1.59 -13.73
CA HIS A 658 -41.16 0.53 -13.09
C HIS A 658 -41.44 0.92 -11.64
N SER A 659 -42.73 1.12 -11.31
CA SER A 659 -43.19 1.31 -9.93
C SER A 659 -43.27 -0.05 -9.24
N TYR A 660 -42.35 -0.32 -8.32
CA TYR A 660 -42.46 -1.41 -7.35
C TYR A 660 -43.17 -0.86 -6.11
N ASN A 661 -44.42 -1.29 -5.85
CA ASN A 661 -45.12 -1.05 -4.59
C ASN A 661 -44.73 -2.16 -3.60
N GLY A 662 -43.51 -2.09 -3.07
CA GLY A 662 -43.08 -2.86 -1.91
C GLY A 662 -43.10 -1.96 -0.67
N ARG A 663 -43.95 -2.26 0.30
CA ARG A 663 -44.04 -1.57 1.59
C ARG A 663 -42.75 -1.83 2.38
N MET A 664 -41.76 -0.94 2.28
CA MET A 664 -40.54 -1.00 3.11
C MET A 664 -40.81 -0.38 4.49
N GLU A 665 -40.53 -1.13 5.54
CA GLU A 665 -40.42 -0.59 6.90
C GLU A 665 -39.26 0.40 7.00
N PRO A 666 -39.39 1.48 7.78
CA PRO A 666 -38.30 2.43 7.99
C PRO A 666 -37.20 1.79 8.87
N VAL A 667 -36.11 1.37 8.23
CA VAL A 667 -34.89 0.93 8.93
C VAL A 667 -34.19 2.16 9.51
N ASN A 668 -34.33 2.37 10.82
CA ASN A 668 -33.84 3.55 11.56
C ASN A 668 -32.33 3.53 11.90
N ASN A 669 -31.50 2.72 11.21
CA ASN A 669 -30.06 2.74 11.44
C ASN A 669 -29.37 3.48 10.31
N PRO A 670 -28.85 4.71 10.53
CA PRO A 670 -27.99 5.35 9.54
C PRO A 670 -26.79 4.43 9.33
N VAL A 671 -26.56 4.05 8.06
CA VAL A 671 -25.42 3.24 7.63
C VAL A 671 -24.16 4.00 8.02
N ARG A 672 -23.59 3.64 9.17
CA ARG A 672 -22.30 4.13 9.62
C ARG A 672 -21.26 3.17 9.07
N TRP A 673 -20.11 3.69 8.69
CA TRP A 673 -18.93 2.87 8.37
C TRP A 673 -17.94 2.95 9.55
N PRO A 674 -18.28 2.36 10.71
CA PRO A 674 -17.63 2.64 11.98
C PRO A 674 -16.20 2.08 12.05
N ARG A 675 -15.87 1.08 11.21
CA ARG A 675 -14.58 0.38 11.27
C ARG A 675 -13.55 0.87 10.28
N LEU A 676 -13.90 1.78 9.37
CA LEU A 676 -12.93 2.34 8.46
C LEU A 676 -11.92 3.17 9.27
N GLU A 677 -10.68 2.73 9.29
CA GLU A 677 -9.54 3.35 9.99
C GLU A 677 -8.73 4.23 9.03
N ARG A 678 -8.70 3.89 7.73
CA ARG A 678 -7.89 4.58 6.73
C ARG A 678 -8.58 4.63 5.36
N LEU A 679 -8.64 5.84 4.79
CA LEU A 679 -9.11 6.08 3.42
C LEU A 679 -8.06 6.88 2.65
N THR A 680 -7.54 6.30 1.58
CA THR A 680 -6.51 6.90 0.75
C THR A 680 -6.95 6.89 -0.71
N ILE A 681 -7.25 8.05 -1.28
CA ILE A 681 -7.45 8.20 -2.72
C ILE A 681 -6.18 8.83 -3.30
N ARG A 682 -5.48 8.11 -4.18
CA ARG A 682 -4.24 8.56 -4.83
C ARG A 682 -4.49 8.78 -6.31
N GLN A 683 -4.27 10.02 -6.75
CA GLN A 683 -4.23 10.35 -8.16
C GLN A 683 -2.77 10.30 -8.65
N THR A 684 -2.48 9.47 -9.65
CA THR A 684 -1.12 9.31 -10.20
C THR A 684 -0.71 10.47 -11.09
N ASN A 685 -1.66 11.20 -11.68
CA ASN A 685 -1.42 12.41 -12.45
C ASN A 685 -1.33 13.66 -11.55
N ASP A 686 -0.57 14.67 -11.98
CA ASP A 686 -0.12 15.84 -11.19
C ASP A 686 -1.21 16.86 -10.80
N ARG A 687 -2.46 16.42 -10.61
CA ARG A 687 -3.54 17.21 -9.99
C ARG A 687 -3.52 17.11 -8.47
N ARG A 688 -2.35 17.31 -7.86
CA ARG A 688 -2.16 17.25 -6.40
C ARG A 688 -3.20 18.08 -5.64
N ASN A 689 -3.62 19.21 -6.19
CA ASN A 689 -4.62 20.10 -5.61
C ASN A 689 -6.00 19.43 -5.41
N GLN A 690 -6.46 18.62 -6.36
CA GLN A 690 -7.77 17.96 -6.25
C GLN A 690 -7.75 16.90 -5.14
N THR A 691 -6.71 16.07 -5.12
CA THR A 691 -6.51 15.04 -4.08
C THR A 691 -6.38 15.66 -2.70
N GLN A 692 -5.58 16.73 -2.55
CA GLN A 692 -5.44 17.44 -1.29
C GLN A 692 -6.76 18.07 -0.80
N ASN A 693 -7.55 18.63 -1.72
CA ASN A 693 -8.88 19.15 -1.39
C ASN A 693 -9.78 18.02 -0.87
N ILE A 694 -9.86 16.89 -1.59
CA ILE A 694 -10.64 15.71 -1.18
C ILE A 694 -10.20 15.23 0.20
N HIS A 695 -8.90 15.02 0.42
CA HIS A 695 -8.37 14.58 1.71
C HIS A 695 -8.67 15.58 2.82
N GLY A 696 -8.54 16.88 2.55
CA GLY A 696 -8.91 17.95 3.48
C GLY A 696 -10.40 17.94 3.84
N PHE A 697 -11.27 17.57 2.91
CA PHE A 697 -12.70 17.42 3.16
C PHE A 697 -13.02 16.15 3.95
N ILE A 698 -12.48 15.00 3.56
CA ILE A 698 -12.70 13.73 4.28
C ILE A 698 -12.18 13.87 5.72
N LYS A 699 -11.02 14.49 5.93
CA LYS A 699 -10.48 14.77 7.27
C LYS A 699 -11.39 15.66 8.13
N LYS A 700 -12.19 16.54 7.51
CA LYS A 700 -13.18 17.35 8.23
C LYS A 700 -14.43 16.54 8.61
N MET A 701 -14.88 15.62 7.76
CA MET A 701 -16.04 14.76 8.02
C MET A 701 -15.71 13.60 8.96
N ARG A 702 -14.50 13.06 8.86
CA ARG A 702 -13.99 11.89 9.59
C ARG A 702 -12.58 12.18 10.11
N PRO A 703 -12.44 12.98 11.17
CA PRO A 703 -11.15 13.33 11.75
C PRO A 703 -10.44 12.13 12.40
N ASP A 704 -11.19 11.05 12.66
CA ASP A 704 -10.72 9.76 13.17
C ASP A 704 -9.93 8.95 12.14
N LEU A 705 -10.09 9.22 10.83
CA LEU A 705 -9.38 8.50 9.79
C LEU A 705 -7.89 8.90 9.73
N ALA A 706 -7.02 7.90 9.64
CA ALA A 706 -5.62 8.11 9.31
C ALA A 706 -5.45 8.43 7.82
N PHE A 707 -4.66 9.46 7.50
CA PHE A 707 -4.31 9.84 6.12
C PHE A 707 -2.78 9.76 5.95
N GLU A 708 -2.33 9.09 4.90
CA GLU A 708 -0.93 9.11 4.45
C GLU A 708 -0.82 9.99 3.20
N PHE A 709 -0.07 11.10 3.32
CA PHE A 709 0.19 12.05 2.24
C PHE A 709 1.23 11.54 1.24
#